data_AF-A0A6C0LUH6-F1
#
_entry.id   AF-A0A6C0LUH6-F1
#
_cell.length_a   1.000
_cell.length_b   1.000
_cell.length_c   1.000
_cell.angle_alpha   90.00
_cell.angle_beta   90.00
_cell.angle_gamma   90.00
#
_symmetry.space_group_name_H-M   'P 1'
#
loop_
_entity.id
_entity.type
_entity.pdbx_description
1 polymer ?
#
loop_
_entity_poly.entity_id
_entity_poly.type
_entity_poly.pdbx_seq_one_letter_code
_entity_poly.pdbx_strand_id
1 'polypeptide(L)'
;MPRNKKDDARVIKCPLDKILKPEIVSIIRDIVPVYNRIAISATLFLNLRIRQLVESRASSTEFAQFFQANKLVKYFMAVTSSTLGAGDLHAAFGTNFPSVIREDRPKAFSQVCMYICRNLEATATTNVWYHMKKRVCTVVKKTFGIPRDEWLHMSNEEKKNHKIHLKQVKVDVLSLEGDAFVSPEQYHDWISNLRSEMKVTHVTRQLLADTRGVDVDDPNVPGMVYYMKVKPYEFIYAIATLSSHLNSITGGGYALYPIRSSMVPKYLHLDELILADISPGISKGATNTAAGKKRTADGSELSNKDKLVARRMIVFKHVMTPKAFNKWENHLGWSVDTDGYGCSLHVKKKVNELPPSTHPSIHNGLIKIDAFKDKFSERYSINDLSIIGVDPGKREIVSAVDSTDYTSKYTFRKTHQDHLTGTVRHRKAMECTKPQSVFETEQDLATTSKKVVPVERFMDYATKLATSISSSSGFYEQGVYRKRKWKRHLRLQKAYSGIVNNLKMVSCHPNKPIVLAYGSWGMTTSGLPFKGLPPTIGIGMVRYLARFFPVVITPEYYTSTICPCCDSNVTRCTHVEQQRASPYFENGQLKDIRGLKHCPGCNTYFNRDNMGAWNIARNFTNMYQGMAPIRVRNAAQAAEQELTNRTEVD
;
A
#
# COMPACT_ATOMS: atom_id res chain seq x y z
N MET A 1 -8.11 -0.07 6.19
CA MET A 1 -8.85 1.22 6.27
C MET A 1 -7.94 2.36 5.84
N PRO A 2 -8.35 3.19 4.87
CA PRO A 2 -7.80 4.53 4.74
C PRO A 2 -8.19 5.26 6.03
N ARG A 3 -7.20 5.58 6.87
CA ARG A 3 -7.47 6.24 8.14
C ARG A 3 -7.93 7.65 7.83
N ASN A 4 -9.16 7.96 8.23
CA ASN A 4 -9.66 9.32 8.21
C ASN A 4 -8.69 10.18 9.04
N LYS A 5 -8.28 11.34 8.52
CA LYS A 5 -7.41 12.28 9.24
C LYS A 5 -8.04 12.79 10.56
N LYS A 6 -9.32 12.49 10.81
CA LYS A 6 -10.10 12.82 12.01
C LYS A 6 -10.13 11.75 13.11
N ASP A 7 -9.50 10.59 12.95
CA ASP A 7 -9.52 9.59 14.04
C ASP A 7 -8.53 9.98 15.15
N ASP A 8 -9.07 10.31 16.34
CA ASP A 8 -8.37 10.50 17.63
C ASP A 8 -7.72 9.21 18.16
N ALA A 9 -7.31 8.29 17.28
CA ALA A 9 -6.75 7.00 17.63
C ALA A 9 -5.28 6.90 17.21
N ARG A 10 -4.42 6.62 18.19
CA ARG A 10 -3.01 6.25 18.00
C ARG A 10 -2.86 4.74 18.20
N VAL A 11 -1.96 4.14 17.43
CA VAL A 11 -1.63 2.71 17.56
C VAL A 11 -0.21 2.56 18.08
N ILE A 12 -0.06 1.73 19.13
CA ILE A 12 1.23 1.42 19.75
C ILE A 12 1.59 -0.03 19.44
N LYS A 13 2.66 -0.20 18.67
CA LYS A 13 3.22 -1.51 18.32
C LYS A 13 4.09 -2.01 19.47
N CYS A 14 3.82 -3.22 19.96
CA CYS A 14 4.53 -3.82 21.09
C CYS A 14 4.47 -5.37 21.04
N PRO A 15 5.33 -6.08 21.79
CA PRO A 15 5.15 -7.51 22.03
C PRO A 15 3.84 -7.79 22.78
N LEU A 16 3.11 -8.85 22.39
CA LEU A 16 1.82 -9.21 22.99
C LEU A 16 1.94 -9.57 24.48
N ASP A 17 3.00 -10.29 24.84
CA ASP A 17 3.32 -10.72 26.21
C ASP A 17 3.63 -9.56 27.18
N LYS A 18 3.94 -8.37 26.65
CA LYS A 18 4.08 -7.15 27.46
C LYS A 18 2.76 -6.45 27.74
N ILE A 19 1.68 -6.83 27.05
CA ILE A 19 0.37 -6.17 27.13
C ILE A 19 -0.64 -7.05 27.85
N LEU A 20 -0.78 -8.31 27.44
CA LEU A 20 -1.79 -9.23 27.96
C LEU A 20 -1.19 -10.27 28.91
N LYS A 21 -2.01 -10.77 29.84
CA LYS A 21 -1.59 -11.82 30.78
C LYS A 21 -1.27 -13.14 30.05
N PRO A 22 -0.35 -13.98 30.59
CA PRO A 22 0.12 -15.19 29.91
C PRO A 22 -0.99 -16.15 29.46
N GLU A 23 -2.02 -16.35 30.27
CA GLU A 23 -3.17 -17.21 29.98
C GLU A 23 -3.95 -16.71 28.75
N ILE A 24 -4.15 -15.40 28.64
CA ILE A 24 -4.83 -14.77 27.49
C ILE A 24 -3.96 -14.86 26.25
N VAL A 25 -2.64 -14.68 26.40
CA VAL A 25 -1.67 -14.83 25.31
C VAL A 25 -1.69 -16.25 24.75
N SER A 26 -1.81 -17.27 25.60
CA SER A 26 -1.91 -18.67 25.16
C SER A 26 -3.15 -18.88 24.31
N ILE A 27 -4.32 -18.49 24.82
CA ILE A 27 -5.60 -18.62 24.10
C ILE A 27 -5.54 -17.93 22.73
N ILE A 28 -4.98 -16.72 22.66
CA ILE A 28 -4.83 -16.00 21.39
C ILE A 28 -3.91 -16.76 20.42
N ARG A 29 -2.82 -17.35 20.91
CA ARG A 29 -1.89 -18.12 20.07
C ARG A 29 -2.53 -19.39 19.49
N ASP A 30 -3.53 -19.95 20.18
CA ASP A 30 -4.26 -21.14 19.75
C ASP A 30 -5.33 -20.80 18.71
N ILE A 31 -6.09 -19.71 18.90
CA ILE A 31 -7.18 -19.35 17.97
C ILE A 31 -6.69 -18.67 16.67
N VAL A 32 -5.58 -17.93 16.71
CA VAL A 32 -5.10 -17.14 15.56
C VAL A 32 -4.81 -18.02 14.32
N PRO A 33 -4.13 -19.18 14.43
CA PRO A 33 -3.95 -20.09 13.32
C PRO A 33 -5.27 -20.62 12.75
N VAL A 34 -6.23 -21.01 13.59
CA VAL A 34 -7.55 -21.51 13.15
C VAL A 34 -8.28 -20.46 12.31
N TYR A 35 -8.37 -19.21 12.80
CA TYR A 35 -8.95 -18.12 12.03
C TYR A 35 -8.20 -17.82 10.72
N ASN A 36 -6.88 -18.09 10.66
CA ASN A 36 -6.13 -17.94 9.42
C ASN A 36 -6.57 -18.97 8.38
N ARG A 37 -6.72 -20.24 8.76
CA ARG A 37 -7.16 -21.33 7.87
C ARG A 37 -8.59 -21.10 7.39
N ILE A 38 -9.52 -20.78 8.31
CA ILE A 38 -10.91 -20.41 7.98
C ILE A 38 -10.94 -19.25 6.97
N ALA A 39 -10.14 -18.21 7.20
CA ALA A 39 -10.11 -17.06 6.30
C ALA A 39 -9.51 -17.38 4.93
N ILE A 40 -8.60 -18.36 4.82
CA ILE A 40 -8.12 -18.83 3.51
C ILE A 40 -9.26 -19.54 2.78
N SER A 41 -9.86 -20.57 3.39
CA SER A 41 -10.97 -21.35 2.80
C SER A 41 -12.15 -20.47 2.40
N ALA A 42 -12.56 -19.53 3.26
CA ALA A 42 -13.65 -18.62 2.95
C ALA A 42 -13.32 -17.71 1.74
N THR A 43 -12.09 -17.19 1.64
CA THR A 43 -11.71 -16.36 0.49
C THR A 43 -11.52 -17.14 -0.81
N LEU A 44 -11.15 -18.43 -0.73
CA LEU A 44 -11.17 -19.34 -1.88
C LEU A 44 -12.60 -19.55 -2.36
N PHE A 45 -13.52 -19.90 -1.46
CA PHE A 45 -14.91 -20.14 -1.80
C PHE A 45 -15.60 -18.90 -2.38
N LEU A 46 -15.36 -17.72 -1.80
CA LEU A 46 -15.82 -16.44 -2.35
C LEU A 46 -15.34 -16.23 -3.80
N ASN A 47 -14.05 -16.51 -4.07
CA ASN A 47 -13.46 -16.33 -5.39
C ASN A 47 -13.98 -17.33 -6.42
N LEU A 48 -14.30 -18.55 -5.98
CA LEU A 48 -14.95 -19.55 -6.81
C LEU A 48 -16.36 -19.09 -7.21
N ARG A 49 -17.18 -18.67 -6.24
CA ARG A 49 -18.55 -18.22 -6.51
C ARG A 49 -18.59 -17.01 -7.45
N ILE A 50 -17.69 -16.05 -7.28
CA ILE A 50 -17.59 -14.91 -8.19
C ILE A 50 -17.31 -15.37 -9.63
N ARG A 51 -16.41 -16.36 -9.82
CA ARG A 51 -16.10 -16.90 -11.16
C ARG A 51 -17.27 -17.64 -11.77
N GLN A 52 -17.98 -18.46 -10.99
CA GLN A 52 -19.20 -19.15 -11.43
C GLN A 52 -20.28 -18.14 -11.88
N LEU A 53 -20.43 -17.03 -11.16
CA LEU A 53 -21.35 -15.95 -11.54
C LEU A 53 -20.89 -15.23 -12.82
N VAL A 54 -19.58 -15.02 -13.01
CA VAL A 54 -19.04 -14.46 -14.25
C VAL A 54 -19.29 -15.38 -15.45
N GLU A 55 -19.04 -16.69 -15.31
CA GLU A 55 -19.26 -17.69 -16.38
C GLU A 55 -20.74 -17.86 -16.73
N SER A 56 -21.62 -17.87 -15.71
CA SER A 56 -23.08 -17.93 -15.91
C SER A 56 -23.71 -16.60 -16.35
N ARG A 57 -22.90 -15.58 -16.63
CA ARG A 57 -23.36 -14.25 -17.07
C ARG A 57 -24.37 -13.59 -16.11
N ALA A 58 -24.21 -13.81 -14.81
CA ALA A 58 -25.02 -13.21 -13.76
C ALA A 58 -25.13 -11.67 -13.87
N SER A 59 -26.22 -11.12 -13.34
CA SER A 59 -26.45 -9.67 -13.30
C SER A 59 -25.44 -8.96 -12.37
N SER A 60 -25.22 -7.66 -12.59
CA SER A 60 -24.32 -6.88 -11.74
C SER A 60 -24.78 -6.79 -10.28
N THR A 61 -26.09 -6.83 -10.04
CA THR A 61 -26.71 -6.78 -8.71
C THR A 61 -26.40 -8.03 -7.88
N GLU A 62 -26.23 -9.19 -8.51
CA GLU A 62 -25.82 -10.42 -7.82
C GLU A 62 -24.40 -10.32 -7.26
N PHE A 63 -23.53 -9.48 -7.84
CA PHE A 63 -22.20 -9.23 -7.29
C PHE A 63 -22.22 -8.33 -6.04
N ALA A 64 -23.29 -7.56 -5.80
CA ALA A 64 -23.35 -6.61 -4.69
C ALA A 64 -23.17 -7.28 -3.33
N GLN A 65 -23.61 -8.54 -3.17
CA GLN A 65 -23.45 -9.29 -1.93
C GLN A 65 -21.98 -9.54 -1.55
N PHE A 66 -21.06 -9.60 -2.52
CA PHE A 66 -19.62 -9.76 -2.28
C PHE A 66 -18.95 -8.48 -1.77
N PHE A 67 -19.71 -7.37 -1.70
CA PHE A 67 -19.27 -6.08 -1.19
C PHE A 67 -20.06 -5.70 0.09
N GLN A 68 -20.61 -6.69 0.80
CA GLN A 68 -21.35 -6.46 2.05
C GLN A 68 -20.85 -7.42 3.14
N ALA A 69 -20.20 -6.91 4.20
CA ALA A 69 -19.62 -7.75 5.24
C ALA A 69 -20.60 -8.75 5.85
N ASN A 70 -21.86 -8.34 6.09
CA ASN A 70 -22.89 -9.21 6.66
C ASN A 70 -23.21 -10.44 5.78
N LYS A 71 -23.11 -10.30 4.45
CA LYS A 71 -23.29 -11.41 3.51
C LYS A 71 -22.03 -12.27 3.45
N LEU A 72 -20.85 -11.65 3.44
CA LEU A 72 -19.56 -12.35 3.44
C LEU A 72 -19.39 -13.29 4.65
N VAL A 73 -19.94 -12.95 5.83
CA VAL A 73 -19.85 -13.81 7.02
C VAL A 73 -20.46 -15.19 6.81
N LYS A 74 -21.49 -15.32 5.97
CA LYS A 74 -22.10 -16.62 5.67
C LYS A 74 -21.11 -17.58 5.00
N TYR A 75 -20.18 -17.06 4.20
CA TYR A 75 -19.10 -17.86 3.62
C TYR A 75 -18.11 -18.34 4.67
N PHE A 76 -17.82 -17.52 5.68
CA PHE A 76 -16.99 -17.95 6.82
C PHE A 76 -17.69 -19.03 7.64
N MET A 77 -19.01 -18.93 7.81
CA MET A 77 -19.81 -19.98 8.47
C MET A 77 -19.83 -21.28 7.65
N ALA A 78 -19.95 -21.18 6.32
CA ALA A 78 -20.04 -22.33 5.41
C ALA A 78 -18.77 -23.20 5.38
N VAL A 79 -17.59 -22.63 5.65
CA VAL A 79 -16.31 -23.37 5.64
C VAL A 79 -15.95 -24.00 6.98
N THR A 80 -16.84 -23.90 7.98
CA THR A 80 -16.65 -24.51 9.31
C THR A 80 -17.48 -25.77 9.47
N SER A 81 -17.16 -26.59 10.47
CA SER A 81 -17.84 -27.87 10.74
C SER A 81 -19.33 -27.72 11.04
N SER A 82 -19.75 -26.59 11.63
CA SER A 82 -21.14 -26.31 11.97
C SER A 82 -21.94 -25.77 10.78
N THR A 83 -23.15 -26.30 10.60
CA THR A 83 -24.14 -25.86 9.59
C THR A 83 -24.84 -24.54 9.95
N LEU A 84 -24.82 -24.15 11.23
CA LEU A 84 -25.64 -23.06 11.76
C LEU A 84 -25.31 -21.71 11.08
N GLY A 85 -26.30 -21.07 10.48
CA GLY A 85 -26.18 -19.74 9.87
C GLY A 85 -25.57 -19.70 8.46
N ALA A 86 -25.10 -20.83 7.93
CA ALA A 86 -24.52 -20.91 6.60
C ALA A 86 -25.57 -21.10 5.48
N GLY A 87 -26.70 -21.75 5.79
CA GLY A 87 -27.71 -22.13 4.79
C GLY A 87 -27.11 -23.03 3.70
N ASP A 88 -27.59 -22.86 2.46
CA ASP A 88 -27.19 -23.69 1.30
C ASP A 88 -25.70 -23.57 0.95
N LEU A 89 -25.04 -22.49 1.40
CA LEU A 89 -23.60 -22.30 1.18
C LEU A 89 -22.76 -23.39 1.85
N HIS A 90 -23.24 -24.00 2.94
CA HIS A 90 -22.55 -25.11 3.59
C HIS A 90 -22.49 -26.35 2.71
N ALA A 91 -23.60 -26.69 2.03
CA ALA A 91 -23.65 -27.79 1.08
C ALA A 91 -22.81 -27.48 -0.15
N ALA A 92 -22.97 -26.29 -0.73
CA ALA A 92 -22.19 -25.83 -1.89
C ALA A 92 -20.67 -25.90 -1.63
N PHE A 93 -20.21 -25.46 -0.45
CA PHE A 93 -18.79 -25.59 -0.10
C PHE A 93 -18.34 -27.06 -0.05
N GLY A 94 -19.15 -27.98 0.45
CA GLY A 94 -18.83 -29.41 0.51
C GLY A 94 -18.74 -30.04 -0.87
N THR A 95 -19.66 -29.68 -1.76
CA THR A 95 -19.62 -30.13 -3.17
C THR A 95 -18.40 -29.58 -3.91
N ASN A 96 -18.05 -28.31 -3.71
CA ASN A 96 -16.91 -27.70 -4.40
C ASN A 96 -15.56 -28.08 -3.79
N PHE A 97 -15.50 -28.41 -2.50
CA PHE A 97 -14.25 -28.67 -1.78
C PHE A 97 -14.35 -29.92 -0.91
N PRO A 98 -14.60 -31.11 -1.50
CA PRO A 98 -14.88 -32.34 -0.74
C PRO A 98 -13.69 -32.81 0.09
N SER A 99 -12.46 -32.50 -0.33
CA SER A 99 -11.23 -32.87 0.37
C SER A 99 -10.81 -31.88 1.47
N VAL A 100 -11.53 -30.76 1.64
CA VAL A 100 -11.16 -29.74 2.64
C VAL A 100 -11.74 -30.07 3.99
N ILE A 101 -10.86 -30.36 4.94
CA ILE A 101 -11.23 -30.52 6.35
C ILE A 101 -11.73 -29.17 6.87
N ARG A 102 -12.91 -29.18 7.47
CA ARG A 102 -13.53 -27.98 8.05
C ARG A 102 -13.08 -27.80 9.48
N GLU A 103 -12.74 -26.55 9.81
CA GLU A 103 -12.37 -26.18 11.16
C GLU A 103 -13.61 -26.05 12.05
N ASP A 104 -13.45 -26.40 13.32
CA ASP A 104 -14.41 -26.01 14.34
C ASP A 104 -14.39 -24.51 14.57
N ARG A 105 -15.55 -23.95 14.96
CA ARG A 105 -15.69 -22.52 15.22
C ARG A 105 -14.98 -22.16 16.53
N PRO A 106 -13.93 -21.32 16.51
CA PRO A 106 -13.34 -20.82 17.74
C PRO A 106 -14.31 -19.92 18.52
N LYS A 107 -14.00 -19.67 19.80
CA LYS A 107 -14.71 -18.67 20.59
C LYS A 107 -14.72 -17.30 19.89
N ALA A 108 -15.79 -16.53 20.12
CA ALA A 108 -16.04 -15.23 19.51
C ALA A 108 -16.10 -15.22 17.97
N PHE A 109 -16.42 -16.36 17.33
CA PHE A 109 -16.38 -16.57 15.88
C PHE A 109 -17.03 -15.45 15.07
N SER A 110 -18.32 -15.20 15.31
CA SER A 110 -19.09 -14.24 14.53
C SER A 110 -18.48 -12.84 14.58
N GLN A 111 -18.07 -12.37 15.76
CA GLN A 111 -17.52 -11.02 15.93
C GLN A 111 -16.15 -10.88 15.24
N VAL A 112 -15.26 -11.87 15.37
CA VAL A 112 -13.96 -11.87 14.67
C VAL A 112 -14.17 -11.92 13.15
N CYS A 113 -15.06 -12.79 12.66
CA CYS A 113 -15.39 -12.90 11.24
C CYS A 113 -15.99 -11.61 10.69
N MET A 114 -16.83 -10.90 11.45
CA MET A 114 -17.34 -9.58 11.05
C MET A 114 -16.21 -8.58 10.79
N TYR A 115 -15.19 -8.52 11.66
CA TYR A 115 -14.02 -7.65 11.43
C TYR A 115 -13.21 -8.06 10.20
N ILE A 116 -13.01 -9.36 9.98
CA ILE A 116 -12.34 -9.85 8.77
C ILE A 116 -13.15 -9.47 7.52
N CYS A 117 -14.47 -9.65 7.54
CA CYS A 117 -15.36 -9.37 6.43
C CYS A 117 -15.47 -7.87 6.13
N ARG A 118 -15.52 -7.00 7.14
CA ARG A 118 -15.44 -5.53 6.95
C ARG A 118 -14.13 -5.11 6.27
N ASN A 119 -13.02 -5.76 6.64
CA ASN A 119 -11.76 -5.52 5.96
C ASN A 119 -11.76 -6.05 4.52
N LEU A 120 -12.37 -7.21 4.25
CA LEU A 120 -12.53 -7.75 2.90
C LEU A 120 -13.40 -6.85 2.03
N GLU A 121 -14.56 -6.42 2.52
CA GLU A 121 -15.45 -5.44 1.88
C GLU A 121 -14.70 -4.17 1.52
N ALA A 122 -14.04 -3.53 2.48
CA ALA A 122 -13.25 -2.32 2.22
C ALA A 122 -12.13 -2.57 1.20
N THR A 123 -11.49 -3.75 1.23
CA THR A 123 -10.47 -4.12 0.26
C THR A 123 -11.07 -4.35 -1.12
N ALA A 124 -12.22 -5.02 -1.23
CA ALA A 124 -12.89 -5.28 -2.49
C ALA A 124 -13.35 -3.98 -3.15
N THR A 125 -14.03 -3.12 -2.40
CA THR A 125 -14.48 -1.79 -2.83
C THR A 125 -13.32 -0.95 -3.36
N THR A 126 -12.16 -0.99 -2.70
CA THR A 126 -10.99 -0.23 -3.14
C THR A 126 -10.21 -0.89 -4.28
N ASN A 127 -10.13 -2.22 -4.31
CA ASN A 127 -9.33 -2.98 -5.26
C ASN A 127 -9.79 -2.80 -6.72
N VAL A 128 -11.07 -2.57 -6.95
CA VAL A 128 -11.62 -2.30 -8.30
C VAL A 128 -11.03 -1.00 -8.84
N TRP A 129 -11.39 0.15 -8.27
CA TRP A 129 -10.98 1.46 -8.80
C TRP A 129 -9.46 1.71 -8.66
N TYR A 130 -8.83 1.23 -7.58
CA TYR A 130 -7.40 1.46 -7.32
C TYR A 130 -6.50 0.71 -8.31
N HIS A 131 -6.97 -0.43 -8.85
CA HIS A 131 -6.19 -1.23 -9.79
C HIS A 131 -6.70 -1.20 -11.22
N MET A 132 -7.91 -0.73 -11.51
CA MET A 132 -8.48 -0.73 -12.86
C MET A 132 -7.52 -0.09 -13.88
N LYS A 133 -7.09 1.15 -13.60
CA LYS A 133 -6.15 1.89 -14.45
C LYS A 133 -4.86 1.11 -14.69
N LYS A 134 -4.27 0.51 -13.66
CA LYS A 134 -3.05 -0.31 -13.78
C LYS A 134 -3.27 -1.55 -14.64
N ARG A 135 -4.45 -2.18 -14.54
CA ARG A 135 -4.82 -3.36 -15.33
C ARG A 135 -4.97 -3.00 -16.80
N VAL A 136 -5.73 -1.94 -17.13
CA VAL A 136 -5.85 -1.39 -18.50
C VAL A 136 -4.47 -1.05 -19.06
N CYS A 137 -3.66 -0.31 -18.29
CA CYS A 137 -2.29 0.04 -18.71
C CYS A 137 -1.44 -1.18 -19.07
N THR A 138 -1.63 -2.29 -18.36
CA THR A 138 -0.85 -3.51 -18.57
C THR A 138 -1.39 -4.31 -19.74
N VAL A 139 -2.72 -4.41 -19.91
CA VAL A 139 -3.33 -5.04 -21.10
C VAL A 139 -2.92 -4.29 -22.36
N VAL A 140 -3.13 -2.97 -22.44
CA VAL A 140 -2.73 -2.14 -23.60
C VAL A 140 -1.24 -2.30 -23.93
N LYS A 141 -0.36 -2.27 -22.91
CA LYS A 141 1.09 -2.46 -23.12
C LYS A 141 1.46 -3.87 -23.59
N LYS A 142 0.66 -4.88 -23.28
CA LYS A 142 0.91 -6.27 -23.67
C LYS A 142 0.32 -6.58 -25.04
N THR A 143 -0.82 -5.97 -25.38
CA THR A 143 -1.46 -6.09 -26.70
C THR A 143 -0.67 -5.35 -27.77
N PHE A 144 -0.26 -4.10 -27.52
CA PHE A 144 0.36 -3.23 -28.51
C PHE A 144 1.85 -2.95 -28.21
N GLY A 145 2.48 -3.75 -27.34
CA GLY A 145 3.88 -3.59 -27.02
C GLY A 145 4.76 -4.08 -28.15
N ILE A 146 5.67 -3.23 -28.63
CA ILE A 146 6.62 -3.59 -29.68
C ILE A 146 7.73 -4.50 -29.09
N PRO A 147 8.08 -5.62 -29.75
CA PRO A 147 9.22 -6.47 -29.38
C PRO A 147 10.51 -5.67 -29.22
N ARG A 148 11.42 -6.14 -28.35
CA ARG A 148 12.63 -5.38 -28.01
C ARG A 148 13.52 -5.12 -29.23
N ASP A 149 13.63 -6.10 -30.12
CA ASP A 149 14.52 -6.00 -31.27
C ASP A 149 13.98 -4.96 -32.26
N GLU A 150 12.71 -5.02 -32.62
CA GLU A 150 12.03 -3.97 -33.41
C GLU A 150 12.16 -2.59 -32.74
N TRP A 151 11.92 -2.53 -31.43
CA TRP A 151 12.05 -1.29 -30.66
C TRP A 151 13.44 -0.67 -30.78
N LEU A 152 14.51 -1.46 -30.85
CA LEU A 152 15.87 -0.92 -30.96
C LEU A 152 16.12 -0.24 -32.31
N HIS A 153 15.51 -0.73 -33.39
CA HIS A 153 15.67 -0.23 -34.76
C HIS A 153 14.82 1.02 -35.07
N MET A 154 13.80 1.31 -34.26
CA MET A 154 12.97 2.52 -34.42
C MET A 154 13.76 3.81 -34.14
N SER A 155 13.42 4.88 -34.87
CA SER A 155 13.85 6.24 -34.57
C SER A 155 13.34 6.72 -33.19
N ASN A 156 13.98 7.76 -32.64
CA ASN A 156 13.55 8.36 -31.38
C ASN A 156 12.15 8.99 -31.47
N GLU A 157 11.76 9.46 -32.64
CA GLU A 157 10.46 10.05 -32.90
C GLU A 157 9.35 8.99 -32.93
N GLU A 158 9.55 7.89 -33.65
CA GLU A 158 8.61 6.76 -33.65
C GLU A 158 8.42 6.18 -32.24
N LYS A 159 9.52 6.03 -31.49
CA LYS A 159 9.49 5.62 -30.07
C LYS A 159 8.67 6.57 -29.21
N LYS A 160 8.74 7.88 -29.47
CA LYS A 160 8.00 8.91 -28.74
C LYS A 160 6.52 8.86 -29.11
N ASN A 161 6.19 8.83 -30.40
CA ASN A 161 4.82 8.79 -30.91
C ASN A 161 4.09 7.53 -30.44
N HIS A 162 4.73 6.37 -30.53
CA HIS A 162 4.16 5.11 -30.01
C HIS A 162 3.85 5.20 -28.51
N LYS A 163 4.73 5.80 -27.69
CA LYS A 163 4.45 6.00 -26.25
C LYS A 163 3.24 6.91 -26.02
N ILE A 164 3.08 7.96 -26.83
CA ILE A 164 1.95 8.89 -26.76
C ILE A 164 0.65 8.17 -27.16
N HIS A 165 0.65 7.46 -28.28
CA HIS A 165 -0.50 6.67 -28.74
C HIS A 165 -0.94 5.67 -27.68
N LEU A 166 -0.01 4.89 -27.11
CA LEU A 166 -0.35 3.95 -26.03
C LEU A 166 -0.85 4.67 -24.77
N LYS A 167 -0.48 5.93 -24.51
CA LYS A 167 -1.05 6.69 -23.38
C LYS A 167 -2.48 7.13 -23.70
N GLN A 168 -2.75 7.59 -24.92
CA GLN A 168 -4.09 7.95 -25.40
C GLN A 168 -5.05 6.75 -25.39
N VAL A 169 -4.64 5.59 -25.92
CA VAL A 169 -5.44 4.35 -25.89
C VAL A 169 -5.85 3.97 -24.46
N LYS A 170 -4.98 4.16 -23.46
CA LYS A 170 -5.30 3.88 -22.05
C LYS A 170 -6.34 4.84 -21.48
N VAL A 171 -6.35 6.09 -21.95
CA VAL A 171 -7.35 7.09 -21.58
C VAL A 171 -8.69 6.71 -22.20
N ASP A 172 -8.71 6.39 -23.50
CA ASP A 172 -9.93 6.06 -24.24
C ASP A 172 -10.62 4.79 -23.73
N VAL A 173 -9.88 3.74 -23.34
CA VAL A 173 -10.47 2.55 -22.71
C VAL A 173 -11.25 2.89 -21.42
N LEU A 174 -10.88 3.97 -20.74
CA LEU A 174 -11.52 4.44 -19.51
C LEU A 174 -12.32 5.75 -19.68
N SER A 175 -12.59 6.16 -20.92
CA SER A 175 -13.46 7.29 -21.25
C SER A 175 -14.94 6.95 -21.07
N LEU A 176 -15.79 7.97 -20.99
CA LEU A 176 -17.24 7.79 -20.88
C LEU A 176 -17.82 7.40 -22.24
N GLU A 177 -18.98 6.75 -22.21
CA GLU A 177 -19.71 6.50 -23.46
C GLU A 177 -20.16 7.81 -24.10
N GLY A 178 -19.85 7.97 -25.39
CA GLY A 178 -20.08 9.20 -26.15
C GLY A 178 -18.91 10.19 -26.19
N ASP A 179 -17.86 9.99 -25.39
CA ASP A 179 -16.65 10.82 -25.46
C ASP A 179 -15.87 10.54 -26.77
N ALA A 180 -15.36 11.58 -27.41
CA ALA A 180 -14.48 11.43 -28.56
C ALA A 180 -13.14 10.81 -28.16
N PHE A 181 -12.66 9.86 -28.97
CA PHE A 181 -11.35 9.22 -28.73
C PHE A 181 -10.20 10.17 -29.00
N VAL A 182 -9.20 10.17 -28.11
CA VAL A 182 -7.97 10.96 -28.27
C VAL A 182 -6.84 10.17 -28.93
N SER A 183 -6.98 8.85 -29.08
CA SER A 183 -6.03 7.99 -29.79
C SER A 183 -6.27 7.97 -31.30
N PRO A 184 -5.26 7.56 -32.09
CA PRO A 184 -5.43 7.36 -33.54
C PRO A 184 -6.51 6.34 -33.90
N GLU A 185 -7.18 6.55 -35.04
CA GLU A 185 -8.33 5.76 -35.54
C GLU A 185 -8.08 4.25 -35.58
N GLN A 186 -6.86 3.83 -35.91
CA GLN A 186 -6.47 2.41 -35.95
C GLN A 186 -6.68 1.64 -34.63
N TYR A 187 -6.88 2.33 -33.49
CA TYR A 187 -7.14 1.70 -32.20
C TYR A 187 -8.64 1.65 -31.83
N HIS A 188 -9.49 2.41 -32.53
CA HIS A 188 -10.87 2.68 -32.11
C HIS A 188 -11.72 1.42 -32.05
N ASP A 189 -11.64 0.55 -33.06
CA ASP A 189 -12.37 -0.73 -33.07
C ASP A 189 -12.00 -1.62 -31.88
N TRP A 190 -10.70 -1.74 -31.60
CA TRP A 190 -10.22 -2.53 -30.47
C TRP A 190 -10.68 -1.94 -29.13
N ILE A 191 -10.65 -0.61 -28.99
CA ILE A 191 -11.13 0.09 -27.79
C ILE A 191 -12.61 -0.17 -27.59
N SER A 192 -13.43 0.01 -28.63
CA SER A 192 -14.89 -0.20 -28.58
C SER A 192 -15.25 -1.64 -28.24
N ASN A 193 -14.59 -2.61 -28.88
CA ASN A 193 -14.77 -4.03 -28.59
C ASN A 193 -14.43 -4.36 -27.13
N LEU A 194 -13.27 -3.89 -26.66
CA LEU A 194 -12.86 -4.11 -25.27
C LEU A 194 -13.83 -3.46 -24.27
N ARG A 195 -14.30 -2.23 -24.53
CA ARG A 195 -15.27 -1.53 -23.67
C ARG A 195 -16.62 -2.27 -23.60
N SER A 196 -17.07 -2.82 -24.72
CA SER A 196 -18.26 -3.66 -24.80
C SER A 196 -18.09 -4.94 -23.97
N GLU A 197 -16.99 -5.67 -24.15
CA GLU A 197 -16.70 -6.89 -23.36
C GLU A 197 -16.51 -6.61 -21.86
N MET A 198 -15.98 -5.44 -21.51
CA MET A 198 -15.86 -5.00 -20.11
C MET A 198 -17.23 -4.64 -19.49
N LYS A 199 -18.28 -4.50 -20.30
CA LYS A 199 -19.61 -4.01 -19.92
C LYS A 199 -19.53 -2.65 -19.21
N VAL A 200 -18.85 -1.69 -19.83
CA VAL A 200 -18.71 -0.31 -19.31
C VAL A 200 -19.36 0.75 -20.20
N THR A 201 -19.99 0.35 -21.30
CA THR A 201 -20.67 1.25 -22.25
C THR A 201 -21.94 1.88 -21.68
N HIS A 202 -22.47 1.37 -20.56
CA HIS A 202 -23.59 1.99 -19.86
C HIS A 202 -23.18 3.24 -19.06
N VAL A 203 -21.88 3.50 -18.88
CA VAL A 203 -21.39 4.63 -18.10
C VAL A 203 -21.30 5.89 -18.96
N THR A 204 -22.39 6.65 -18.98
CA THR A 204 -22.51 7.92 -19.73
C THR A 204 -22.23 9.13 -18.84
N ARG A 205 -22.01 10.30 -19.47
CA ARG A 205 -21.91 11.58 -18.75
C ARG A 205 -23.16 11.88 -17.93
N GLN A 206 -24.35 11.66 -18.50
CA GLN A 206 -25.63 11.85 -17.81
C GLN A 206 -25.73 11.02 -16.53
N LEU A 207 -25.39 9.72 -16.60
CA LEU A 207 -25.42 8.84 -15.43
C LEU A 207 -24.55 9.38 -14.28
N LEU A 208 -23.39 9.97 -14.60
CA LEU A 208 -22.48 10.51 -13.61
C LEU A 208 -22.94 11.85 -13.03
N ALA A 209 -23.58 12.68 -13.84
CA ALA A 209 -24.24 13.90 -13.41
C ALA A 209 -25.37 13.58 -12.41
N ASP A 210 -26.26 12.64 -12.76
CA ASP A 210 -27.34 12.16 -11.90
C ASP A 210 -26.80 11.55 -10.59
N THR A 211 -25.77 10.70 -10.69
CA THR A 211 -25.15 10.06 -9.52
C THR A 211 -24.51 11.07 -8.56
N ARG A 212 -24.05 12.22 -9.08
CA ARG A 212 -23.42 13.27 -8.27
C ARG A 212 -24.41 14.37 -7.86
N GLY A 213 -25.59 14.43 -8.48
CA GLY A 213 -26.59 15.48 -8.26
C GLY A 213 -26.14 16.83 -8.82
N VAL A 214 -25.52 16.83 -10.01
CA VAL A 214 -25.09 18.03 -10.74
C VAL A 214 -25.67 18.05 -12.15
N ASP A 215 -25.63 19.20 -12.81
CA ASP A 215 -26.01 19.33 -14.21
C ASP A 215 -25.05 18.53 -15.13
N VAL A 216 -25.55 17.99 -16.24
CA VAL A 216 -24.74 17.24 -17.23
C VAL A 216 -23.69 18.13 -17.90
N ASP A 217 -23.97 19.41 -18.04
CA ASP A 217 -23.09 20.41 -18.65
C ASP A 217 -22.06 20.98 -17.64
N ASP A 218 -22.12 20.58 -16.36
CA ASP A 218 -21.15 21.02 -15.37
C ASP A 218 -19.73 20.57 -15.78
N PRO A 219 -18.74 21.47 -15.85
CA PRO A 219 -17.37 21.12 -16.23
C PRO A 219 -16.71 20.15 -15.23
N ASN A 220 -17.28 19.98 -14.03
CA ASN A 220 -16.80 19.14 -12.95
C ASN A 220 -17.52 17.78 -12.86
N VAL A 221 -18.34 17.39 -13.84
CA VAL A 221 -18.88 16.01 -13.94
C VAL A 221 -17.70 15.04 -13.83
N PRO A 222 -17.72 14.08 -12.89
CA PRO A 222 -16.57 13.24 -12.64
C PRO A 222 -16.40 12.22 -13.77
N GLY A 223 -15.19 11.68 -13.94
CA GLY A 223 -14.95 10.56 -14.87
C GLY A 223 -15.31 9.18 -14.30
N MET A 224 -15.16 8.14 -15.10
CA MET A 224 -15.58 6.76 -14.77
C MET A 224 -14.98 6.22 -13.44
N VAL A 225 -13.79 6.67 -13.05
CA VAL A 225 -13.15 6.27 -11.77
C VAL A 225 -14.02 6.63 -10.57
N TYR A 226 -14.79 7.72 -10.62
CA TYR A 226 -15.74 8.07 -9.58
C TYR A 226 -16.86 7.02 -9.47
N TYR A 227 -17.45 6.63 -10.59
CA TYR A 227 -18.50 5.62 -10.62
C TYR A 227 -18.02 4.27 -10.07
N MET A 228 -16.78 3.87 -10.40
CA MET A 228 -16.15 2.68 -9.82
C MET A 228 -16.02 2.75 -8.28
N LYS A 229 -15.88 3.95 -7.70
CA LYS A 229 -15.85 4.13 -6.23
C LYS A 229 -17.24 3.99 -5.62
N VAL A 230 -18.27 4.49 -6.31
CA VAL A 230 -19.67 4.46 -5.83
C VAL A 230 -20.27 3.05 -5.98
N LYS A 231 -20.11 2.43 -7.15
CA LYS A 231 -20.68 1.10 -7.48
C LYS A 231 -19.61 0.13 -8.01
N PRO A 232 -18.64 -0.30 -7.18
CA PRO A 232 -17.55 -1.16 -7.61
C PRO A 232 -18.01 -2.54 -8.14
N TYR A 233 -19.15 -3.04 -7.68
CA TYR A 233 -19.68 -4.35 -8.07
C TYR A 233 -20.13 -4.42 -9.54
N GLU A 234 -20.46 -3.29 -10.17
CA GLU A 234 -20.80 -3.26 -11.61
C GLU A 234 -19.59 -3.54 -12.50
N PHE A 235 -18.38 -3.40 -11.97
CA PHE A 235 -17.12 -3.56 -12.71
C PHE A 235 -16.45 -4.93 -12.54
N ILE A 236 -17.14 -5.92 -11.95
CA ILE A 236 -16.59 -7.28 -11.85
C ILE A 236 -16.33 -7.89 -13.23
N TYR A 237 -17.23 -7.66 -14.21
CA TYR A 237 -17.01 -8.07 -15.59
C TYR A 237 -15.78 -7.40 -16.20
N ALA A 238 -15.66 -6.07 -16.09
CA ALA A 238 -14.47 -5.35 -16.54
C ALA A 238 -13.17 -5.94 -15.98
N ILE A 239 -13.15 -6.27 -14.69
CA ILE A 239 -12.01 -6.91 -14.01
C ILE A 239 -11.74 -8.33 -14.55
N ALA A 240 -12.78 -9.11 -14.81
CA ALA A 240 -12.68 -10.45 -15.38
C ALA A 240 -12.18 -10.41 -16.82
N THR A 241 -12.77 -9.57 -17.67
CA THR A 241 -12.39 -9.37 -19.08
C THR A 241 -10.91 -8.99 -19.19
N LEU A 242 -10.46 -7.96 -18.46
CA LEU A 242 -9.05 -7.55 -18.46
C LEU A 242 -8.11 -8.67 -17.97
N SER A 243 -8.57 -9.49 -17.03
CA SER A 243 -7.80 -10.62 -16.53
C SER A 243 -7.72 -11.76 -17.55
N SER A 244 -8.81 -12.06 -18.26
CA SER A 244 -8.86 -13.06 -19.34
C SER A 244 -7.97 -12.66 -20.51
N HIS A 245 -8.06 -11.40 -20.97
CA HIS A 245 -7.19 -10.84 -22.00
C HIS A 245 -5.71 -10.92 -21.63
N LEU A 246 -5.36 -10.56 -20.39
CA LEU A 246 -3.95 -10.69 -19.98
C LEU A 246 -3.52 -12.17 -19.91
N ASN A 247 -4.43 -13.07 -19.49
CA ASN A 247 -4.14 -14.49 -19.39
C ASN A 247 -3.88 -15.11 -20.77
N SER A 248 -4.65 -14.75 -21.81
CA SER A 248 -4.42 -15.23 -23.17
C SER A 248 -3.09 -14.75 -23.75
N ILE A 249 -2.69 -13.51 -23.45
CA ILE A 249 -1.43 -12.94 -23.97
C ILE A 249 -0.20 -13.46 -23.22
N THR A 250 -0.30 -13.70 -21.90
CA THR A 250 0.89 -13.91 -21.05
C THR A 250 0.88 -15.17 -20.19
N GLY A 251 -0.19 -15.95 -20.22
CA GLY A 251 -0.45 -17.06 -19.28
C GLY A 251 -0.79 -16.62 -17.85
N GLY A 252 -0.67 -15.32 -17.52
CA GLY A 252 -0.95 -14.74 -16.21
C GLY A 252 -2.11 -13.75 -16.24
N GLY A 253 -2.94 -13.73 -15.20
CA GLY A 253 -4.07 -12.79 -15.08
C GLY A 253 -3.96 -11.85 -13.89
N TYR A 254 -5.09 -11.28 -13.49
CA TYR A 254 -5.27 -10.54 -12.23
C TYR A 254 -6.14 -11.34 -11.25
N ALA A 255 -6.01 -11.04 -9.96
CA ALA A 255 -7.01 -11.52 -9.02
C ALA A 255 -8.33 -10.75 -9.22
N LEU A 256 -9.44 -11.48 -9.33
CA LEU A 256 -10.79 -10.88 -9.45
C LEU A 256 -11.22 -10.27 -8.12
N TYR A 257 -10.99 -10.99 -7.02
CA TYR A 257 -11.36 -10.57 -5.68
C TYR A 257 -10.19 -10.80 -4.71
N PRO A 258 -10.10 -10.09 -3.57
CA PRO A 258 -9.06 -10.35 -2.57
C PRO A 258 -9.01 -11.83 -2.13
N ILE A 259 -7.81 -12.43 -2.18
CA ILE A 259 -7.56 -13.82 -1.74
C ILE A 259 -6.55 -13.81 -0.60
N ARG A 260 -6.83 -14.54 0.48
CA ARG A 260 -5.86 -14.86 1.52
C ARG A 260 -5.14 -16.15 1.13
N SER A 261 -3.86 -16.04 0.74
CA SER A 261 -3.05 -17.20 0.31
C SER A 261 -1.78 -17.42 1.15
N SER A 262 -1.65 -16.74 2.29
CA SER A 262 -0.47 -16.87 3.15
C SER A 262 -0.82 -17.79 4.31
N MET A 263 -0.09 -18.91 4.42
CA MET A 263 -0.25 -19.87 5.51
C MET A 263 0.28 -19.36 6.84
N VAL A 264 1.17 -18.36 6.84
CA VAL A 264 1.60 -17.66 8.06
C VAL A 264 0.44 -16.83 8.62
N PRO A 265 0.00 -17.08 9.86
CA PRO A 265 -1.13 -16.35 10.44
C PRO A 265 -0.93 -14.84 10.51
N LYS A 266 -2.03 -14.11 10.31
CA LYS A 266 -2.08 -12.64 10.30
C LYS A 266 -2.78 -12.12 11.54
N TYR A 267 -2.74 -10.80 11.68
CA TYR A 267 -3.34 -10.09 12.79
C TYR A 267 -4.86 -10.27 12.80
N LEU A 268 -5.41 -10.54 13.97
CA LEU A 268 -6.84 -10.46 14.28
C LEU A 268 -7.10 -9.18 15.07
N HIS A 269 -8.26 -8.57 14.85
CA HIS A 269 -8.75 -7.47 15.67
C HIS A 269 -9.55 -8.04 16.84
N LEU A 270 -9.17 -7.69 18.06
CA LEU A 270 -9.80 -8.15 19.30
C LEU A 270 -10.26 -6.90 20.08
N ASP A 271 -11.57 -6.69 20.11
CA ASP A 271 -12.22 -5.65 20.92
C ASP A 271 -12.56 -6.18 22.32
N GLU A 272 -13.22 -5.37 23.16
CA GLU A 272 -13.59 -5.79 24.50
C GLU A 272 -14.54 -6.99 24.53
N LEU A 273 -15.40 -7.14 23.51
CA LEU A 273 -16.39 -8.21 23.47
C LEU A 273 -15.70 -9.53 23.14
N ILE A 274 -14.83 -9.53 22.14
CA ILE A 274 -14.03 -10.69 21.78
C ILE A 274 -13.15 -11.10 22.96
N LEU A 275 -12.48 -10.13 23.61
CA LEU A 275 -11.62 -10.41 24.74
C LEU A 275 -12.41 -10.99 25.93
N ALA A 276 -13.61 -10.49 26.21
CA ALA A 276 -14.47 -11.07 27.24
C ALA A 276 -14.89 -12.50 26.91
N ASP A 277 -15.25 -12.79 25.65
CA ASP A 277 -15.73 -14.11 25.22
C ASP A 277 -14.63 -15.19 25.23
N ILE A 278 -13.38 -14.82 24.92
CA ILE A 278 -12.27 -15.79 24.91
C ILE A 278 -11.63 -15.98 26.30
N SER A 279 -11.80 -15.04 27.23
CA SER A 279 -11.09 -15.04 28.50
C SER A 279 -11.77 -15.90 29.57
N PRO A 280 -11.02 -16.70 30.34
CA PRO A 280 -11.58 -17.44 31.47
C PRO A 280 -11.92 -16.50 32.62
N GLY A 281 -12.92 -16.85 33.43
CA GLY A 281 -13.29 -16.12 34.65
C GLY A 281 -13.98 -14.78 34.43
N ILE A 282 -14.35 -14.44 33.19
CA ILE A 282 -15.11 -13.24 32.86
C ILE A 282 -16.14 -13.59 31.78
N SER A 283 -17.33 -13.00 31.85
CA SER A 283 -18.36 -13.18 30.83
C SER A 283 -19.03 -11.85 30.48
N LYS A 284 -19.57 -11.76 29.27
CA LYS A 284 -20.30 -10.57 28.82
C LYS A 284 -21.48 -10.23 29.74
N GLY A 285 -22.23 -11.22 30.22
CA GLY A 285 -23.34 -11.03 31.16
C GLY A 285 -22.87 -10.52 32.53
N ALA A 286 -21.83 -11.13 33.09
CA ALA A 286 -21.29 -10.73 34.39
C ALA A 286 -20.69 -9.31 34.35
N THR A 287 -19.98 -8.95 33.27
CA THR A 287 -19.39 -7.62 33.12
C THR A 287 -20.42 -6.52 32.89
N ASN A 288 -21.49 -6.79 32.15
CA ASN A 288 -22.62 -5.87 32.01
C ASN A 288 -23.29 -5.62 33.37
N THR A 289 -23.52 -6.68 34.14
CA THR A 289 -24.13 -6.59 35.49
C THR A 289 -23.24 -5.79 36.43
N ALA A 290 -21.94 -6.09 36.48
CA ALA A 290 -20.97 -5.36 37.30
C ALA A 290 -20.85 -3.87 36.92
N ALA A 291 -20.91 -3.55 35.61
CA ALA A 291 -20.93 -2.18 35.15
C ALA A 291 -22.22 -1.44 35.53
N GLY A 292 -23.37 -2.13 35.48
CA GLY A 292 -24.68 -1.58 35.88
C GLY A 292 -24.80 -1.29 37.39
N LYS A 293 -24.02 -1.97 38.23
CA LYS A 293 -23.95 -1.72 39.68
C LYS A 293 -23.12 -0.48 40.05
N LYS A 294 -22.31 0.06 39.15
CA LYS A 294 -21.53 1.28 39.44
C LYS A 294 -22.43 2.52 39.46
N ARG A 295 -22.03 3.48 40.26
CA ARG A 295 -22.69 4.78 40.44
C ARG A 295 -21.68 5.90 40.19
N THR A 296 -22.18 7.09 39.91
CA THR A 296 -21.38 8.32 39.88
C THR A 296 -20.93 8.72 41.29
N ALA A 297 -20.09 9.75 41.41
CA ALA A 297 -19.59 10.21 42.71
C ALA A 297 -20.71 10.74 43.64
N ASP A 298 -21.77 11.29 43.06
CA ASP A 298 -23.00 11.75 43.71
C ASP A 298 -24.01 10.62 43.97
N GLY A 299 -23.68 9.37 43.64
CA GLY A 299 -24.54 8.21 43.89
C GLY A 299 -25.63 7.95 42.84
N SER A 300 -25.71 8.78 41.80
CA SER A 300 -26.67 8.61 40.70
C SER A 300 -26.28 7.48 39.73
N GLU A 301 -27.23 7.05 38.90
CA GLU A 301 -26.99 6.01 37.90
C GLU A 301 -26.05 6.51 36.79
N LEU A 302 -25.12 5.64 36.37
CA LEU A 302 -24.28 5.92 35.22
C LEU A 302 -25.08 6.01 33.92
N SER A 303 -24.69 6.93 33.04
CA SER A 303 -25.20 6.95 31.67
C SER A 303 -24.86 5.66 30.92
N ASN A 304 -25.58 5.35 29.83
CA ASN A 304 -25.27 4.19 28.99
C ASN A 304 -23.83 4.22 28.45
N LYS A 305 -23.30 5.40 28.15
CA LYS A 305 -21.93 5.61 27.69
C LYS A 305 -20.93 5.26 28.79
N ASP A 306 -21.21 5.67 30.03
CA ASP A 306 -20.32 5.40 31.16
C ASP A 306 -20.40 3.95 31.62
N LYS A 307 -21.59 3.33 31.57
CA LYS A 307 -21.76 1.87 31.74
C LYS A 307 -20.90 1.10 30.72
N LEU A 308 -20.87 1.54 29.46
CA LEU A 308 -20.02 0.94 28.42
C LEU A 308 -18.52 1.10 28.71
N VAL A 309 -18.08 2.29 29.13
CA VAL A 309 -16.69 2.54 29.53
C VAL A 309 -16.31 1.69 30.74
N ALA A 310 -17.18 1.61 31.74
CA ALA A 310 -16.99 0.78 32.93
C ALA A 310 -16.83 -0.72 32.58
N ARG A 311 -17.66 -1.25 31.69
CA ARG A 311 -17.52 -2.63 31.18
C ARG A 311 -16.16 -2.85 30.54
N ARG A 312 -15.78 -1.96 29.62
CA ARG A 312 -14.51 -2.02 28.89
C ARG A 312 -13.31 -1.99 29.86
N MET A 313 -13.37 -1.12 30.86
CA MET A 313 -12.38 -1.04 31.93
C MET A 313 -12.25 -2.37 32.69
N ILE A 314 -13.37 -3.00 33.07
CA ILE A 314 -13.36 -4.29 33.77
C ILE A 314 -12.69 -5.37 32.90
N VAL A 315 -13.07 -5.48 31.63
CA VAL A 315 -12.49 -6.46 30.71
C VAL A 315 -10.99 -6.24 30.53
N PHE A 316 -10.56 -5.01 30.23
CA PHE A 316 -9.14 -4.73 30.01
C PHE A 316 -8.30 -4.87 31.28
N LYS A 317 -8.84 -4.55 32.46
CA LYS A 317 -8.18 -4.84 33.73
C LYS A 317 -7.99 -6.34 33.94
N HIS A 318 -8.98 -7.14 33.51
CA HIS A 318 -8.91 -8.59 33.60
C HIS A 318 -7.86 -9.19 32.65
N VAL A 319 -7.77 -8.72 31.41
CA VAL A 319 -6.93 -9.35 30.38
C VAL A 319 -5.51 -8.79 30.28
N MET A 320 -5.28 -7.55 30.71
CA MET A 320 -3.96 -6.90 30.63
C MET A 320 -3.08 -7.26 31.82
N THR A 321 -1.76 -7.21 31.62
CA THR A 321 -0.83 -7.23 32.75
C THR A 321 -1.02 -5.97 33.62
N PRO A 322 -0.84 -6.05 34.96
CA PRO A 322 -0.98 -4.87 35.83
C PRO A 322 -0.12 -3.68 35.38
N LYS A 323 1.13 -3.96 34.98
CA LYS A 323 2.06 -2.94 34.48
C LYS A 323 1.55 -2.25 33.21
N ALA A 324 0.99 -3.01 32.27
CA ALA A 324 0.47 -2.43 31.03
C ALA A 324 -0.83 -1.67 31.28
N PHE A 325 -1.72 -2.21 32.12
CA PHE A 325 -2.98 -1.57 32.45
C PHE A 325 -2.78 -0.23 33.13
N ASN A 326 -2.01 -0.17 34.22
CA ASN A 326 -1.74 1.06 34.96
C ASN A 326 -1.08 2.14 34.07
N LYS A 327 -0.27 1.72 33.09
CA LYS A 327 0.35 2.64 32.14
C LYS A 327 -0.64 3.26 31.16
N TRP A 328 -1.67 2.52 30.76
CA TRP A 328 -2.49 2.85 29.59
C TRP A 328 -3.97 3.10 29.91
N GLU A 329 -4.46 2.79 31.11
CA GLU A 329 -5.88 2.79 31.47
C GLU A 329 -6.64 4.04 31.03
N ASN A 330 -6.07 5.22 31.23
CA ASN A 330 -6.66 6.52 30.88
C ASN A 330 -6.65 6.84 29.37
N HIS A 331 -5.98 6.03 28.57
CA HIS A 331 -5.77 6.24 27.15
C HIS A 331 -6.20 5.04 26.30
N LEU A 332 -6.83 4.00 26.87
CA LEU A 332 -7.21 2.82 26.07
C LEU A 332 -8.25 3.16 25.00
N GLY A 333 -8.01 2.63 23.79
CA GLY A 333 -8.95 2.59 22.67
C GLY A 333 -9.80 1.32 22.65
N TRP A 334 -9.68 0.47 23.67
CA TRP A 334 -10.49 -0.74 23.90
C TRP A 334 -10.39 -1.83 22.82
N SER A 335 -9.28 -1.88 22.09
CA SER A 335 -8.99 -2.96 21.16
C SER A 335 -7.50 -3.19 20.97
N VAL A 336 -7.16 -4.39 20.50
CA VAL A 336 -5.80 -4.80 20.10
C VAL A 336 -5.85 -5.53 18.77
N ASP A 337 -4.90 -5.27 17.87
CA ASP A 337 -4.64 -6.16 16.74
C ASP A 337 -3.43 -7.05 17.03
N THR A 338 -3.55 -8.37 16.85
CA THR A 338 -2.46 -9.29 17.17
C THR A 338 -2.42 -10.53 16.30
N ASP A 339 -1.21 -11.01 15.98
CA ASP A 339 -0.97 -12.32 15.37
C ASP A 339 -0.57 -13.40 16.41
N GLY A 340 -0.75 -13.11 17.71
CA GLY A 340 -0.31 -13.96 18.82
C GLY A 340 1.10 -13.68 19.31
N TYR A 341 1.86 -12.81 18.63
CA TYR A 341 3.22 -12.42 19.04
C TYR A 341 3.43 -10.91 19.02
N GLY A 342 3.17 -10.27 17.88
CA GLY A 342 3.15 -8.82 17.79
C GLY A 342 1.77 -8.28 18.09
N CYS A 343 1.71 -7.19 18.84
CA CYS A 343 0.49 -6.51 19.25
C CYS A 343 0.51 -5.06 18.75
N SER A 344 -0.65 -4.59 18.30
CA SER A 344 -0.94 -3.18 18.04
C SER A 344 -2.02 -2.77 19.02
N LEU A 345 -1.64 -2.10 20.12
CA LEU A 345 -2.56 -1.57 21.12
C LEU A 345 -3.17 -0.26 20.60
N HIS A 346 -4.49 -0.17 20.58
CA HIS A 346 -5.20 1.04 20.19
C HIS A 346 -5.34 1.94 21.42
N VAL A 347 -4.92 3.20 21.29
CA VAL A 347 -4.99 4.20 22.35
C VAL A 347 -5.60 5.50 21.81
N LYS A 348 -6.30 6.23 22.66
CA LYS A 348 -6.76 7.59 22.36
C LYS A 348 -5.54 8.50 22.21
N LYS A 349 -5.56 9.34 21.18
CA LYS A 349 -4.57 10.39 20.98
C LYS A 349 -4.75 11.40 22.11
N LYS A 350 -3.67 11.77 22.78
CA LYS A 350 -3.67 12.99 23.60
C LYS A 350 -3.84 14.16 22.64
N VAL A 351 -4.98 14.83 22.70
CA VAL A 351 -5.11 16.18 22.16
C VAL A 351 -4.40 17.06 23.18
N ASN A 352 -3.12 17.36 22.93
CA ASN A 352 -2.53 18.51 23.58
C ASN A 352 -3.08 19.71 22.79
N GLU A 353 -4.10 20.38 23.34
CA GLU A 353 -4.40 21.75 22.94
C GLU A 353 -3.16 22.56 23.31
N LEU A 354 -2.24 22.72 22.35
CA LEU A 354 -1.22 23.73 22.47
C LEU A 354 -1.97 25.06 22.48
N PRO A 355 -1.69 25.97 23.44
CA PRO A 355 -2.25 27.31 23.37
C PRO A 355 -1.99 27.87 21.96
N PRO A 356 -2.94 28.61 21.36
CA PRO A 356 -2.75 29.17 20.04
C PRO A 356 -1.45 29.96 20.05
N SER A 357 -0.45 29.41 19.35
CA SER A 357 0.83 30.10 19.19
C SER A 357 0.51 31.41 18.50
N THR A 358 0.87 32.53 19.13
CA THR A 358 0.71 33.88 18.59
C THR A 358 1.46 34.06 17.25
N HIS A 359 2.35 33.13 16.91
CA HIS A 359 3.03 33.03 15.62
C HIS A 359 2.91 31.61 15.03
N PRO A 360 2.57 31.43 13.74
CA PRO A 360 2.49 30.10 13.13
C PRO A 360 3.88 29.46 12.99
N SER A 361 4.19 28.51 13.87
CA SER A 361 5.37 27.65 13.69
C SER A 361 5.22 26.82 12.40
N ILE A 362 6.34 26.56 11.72
CA ILE A 362 6.32 25.73 10.50
C ILE A 362 5.98 24.30 10.91
N HIS A 363 4.71 23.95 10.77
CA HIS A 363 4.21 22.63 11.11
C HIS A 363 4.84 21.53 10.23
N ASN A 364 5.13 20.39 10.86
CA ASN A 364 5.51 19.18 10.14
C ASN A 364 4.37 18.71 9.23
N GLY A 365 4.71 18.28 8.04
CA GLY A 365 3.71 17.84 7.08
C GLY A 365 4.28 17.70 5.68
N LEU A 366 3.44 17.17 4.79
CA LEU A 366 3.73 17.14 3.36
C LEU A 366 3.05 18.35 2.71
N ILE A 367 3.82 19.24 2.09
CA ILE A 367 3.37 20.54 1.60
C ILE A 367 3.81 20.71 0.15
N LYS A 368 2.97 21.30 -0.70
CA LYS A 368 3.38 21.74 -2.04
C LYS A 368 4.18 23.04 -1.92
N ILE A 369 5.12 23.27 -2.81
CA ILE A 369 5.98 24.45 -2.73
C ILE A 369 5.22 25.77 -2.79
N ASP A 370 4.22 25.89 -3.67
CA ASP A 370 3.40 27.11 -3.78
C ASP A 370 2.66 27.39 -2.46
N ALA A 371 1.97 26.38 -1.93
CA ALA A 371 1.28 26.48 -0.63
C ALA A 371 2.22 26.76 0.55
N PHE A 372 3.48 26.30 0.47
CA PHE A 372 4.50 26.63 1.47
C PHE A 372 4.93 28.09 1.37
N LYS A 373 5.19 28.57 0.15
CA LYS A 373 5.55 29.96 -0.13
C LYS A 373 4.44 30.91 0.32
N ASP A 374 3.21 30.70 -0.13
CA ASP A 374 2.05 31.54 0.19
C ASP A 374 1.85 31.68 1.70
N LYS A 375 2.13 30.60 2.46
CA LYS A 375 1.90 30.57 3.90
C LYS A 375 3.02 31.17 4.74
N PHE A 376 4.26 31.14 4.26
CA PHE A 376 5.44 31.40 5.09
C PHE A 376 6.36 32.52 4.58
N SER A 377 6.29 32.91 3.31
CA SER A 377 7.22 33.89 2.71
C SER A 377 7.13 35.31 3.29
N GLU A 378 5.98 35.69 3.86
CA GLU A 378 5.83 36.97 4.57
C GLU A 378 6.59 37.04 5.90
N ARG A 379 6.92 35.87 6.50
CA ARG A 379 7.50 35.79 7.86
C ARG A 379 8.91 35.20 7.90
N TYR A 380 9.23 34.33 6.96
CA TYR A 380 10.53 33.67 6.89
C TYR A 380 11.17 34.03 5.56
N SER A 381 12.30 34.71 5.59
CA SER A 381 13.17 34.79 4.44
C SER A 381 13.85 33.44 4.20
N ILE A 382 14.45 33.25 3.03
CA ILE A 382 15.21 32.03 2.75
C ILE A 382 16.34 31.80 3.76
N ASN A 383 16.94 32.88 4.27
CA ASN A 383 18.05 32.83 5.21
C ASN A 383 17.62 32.41 6.62
N ASP A 384 16.32 32.48 6.92
CA ASP A 384 15.76 32.04 8.21
C ASP A 384 15.52 30.53 8.26
N LEU A 385 15.70 29.83 7.14
CA LEU A 385 15.45 28.39 7.01
C LEU A 385 16.76 27.62 6.84
N SER A 386 16.80 26.39 7.35
CA SER A 386 17.83 25.41 6.97
C SER A 386 17.24 24.44 5.96
N ILE A 387 17.71 24.52 4.72
CA ILE A 387 17.14 23.74 3.61
C ILE A 387 18.03 22.54 3.36
N ILE A 388 17.44 21.36 3.40
CA ILE A 388 18.11 20.11 3.04
C ILE A 388 17.40 19.56 1.81
N GLY A 389 18.15 19.44 0.71
CA GLY A 389 17.67 18.75 -0.48
C GLY A 389 17.71 17.25 -0.26
N VAL A 390 16.62 16.56 -0.64
CA VAL A 390 16.48 15.11 -0.51
C VAL A 390 16.08 14.51 -1.86
N ASP A 391 16.99 13.71 -2.44
CA ASP A 391 16.76 12.93 -3.64
C ASP A 391 16.38 11.48 -3.28
N PRO A 392 15.13 11.05 -3.51
CA PRO A 392 14.70 9.68 -3.28
C PRO A 392 15.14 8.74 -4.42
N GLY A 393 15.87 7.67 -4.09
CA GLY A 393 16.29 6.65 -5.04
C GLY A 393 15.87 5.22 -4.69
N LYS A 394 16.21 4.26 -5.57
CA LYS A 394 15.95 2.82 -5.35
C LYS A 394 17.11 2.13 -4.62
N ARG A 395 18.35 2.50 -4.96
CA ARG A 395 19.58 1.98 -4.36
C ARG A 395 19.92 2.81 -3.12
N GLU A 396 19.98 4.11 -3.28
CA GLU A 396 20.06 5.14 -2.24
C GLU A 396 18.62 5.56 -1.92
N ILE A 397 18.04 5.02 -0.83
CA ILE A 397 16.65 5.33 -0.44
C ILE A 397 16.52 6.81 -0.10
N VAL A 398 17.53 7.38 0.55
CA VAL A 398 17.64 8.79 0.89
C VAL A 398 19.03 9.22 0.49
N SER A 399 19.13 10.23 -0.36
CA SER A 399 20.34 11.04 -0.55
C SER A 399 19.99 12.46 -0.12
N ALA A 400 20.75 13.02 0.81
CA ALA A 400 20.47 14.33 1.38
C ALA A 400 21.72 15.20 1.44
N VAL A 401 21.58 16.48 1.11
CA VAL A 401 22.66 17.47 1.12
C VAL A 401 22.10 18.80 1.64
N ASP A 402 22.85 19.49 2.49
CA ASP A 402 22.51 20.86 2.91
C ASP A 402 22.60 21.82 1.72
N SER A 403 21.72 22.81 1.65
CA SER A 403 21.71 23.80 0.55
C SER A 403 22.91 24.74 0.51
N THR A 404 23.66 24.85 1.62
CA THR A 404 24.78 25.79 1.79
C THR A 404 26.15 25.12 1.73
N ASP A 405 26.23 23.83 2.05
CA ASP A 405 27.48 23.07 2.05
C ASP A 405 27.30 21.68 1.42
N TYR A 406 27.91 21.49 0.24
CA TYR A 406 27.82 20.24 -0.52
C TYR A 406 28.53 19.06 0.17
N THR A 407 29.42 19.35 1.13
CA THR A 407 30.14 18.34 1.90
C THR A 407 29.29 17.77 3.04
N SER A 408 28.38 18.58 3.60
CA SER A 408 27.39 18.15 4.57
C SER A 408 26.27 17.32 3.91
N LYS A 409 26.40 16.00 4.01
CA LYS A 409 25.53 15.06 3.28
C LYS A 409 25.29 13.76 4.04
N TYR A 410 24.17 13.13 3.71
CA TYR A 410 23.78 11.83 4.26
C TYR A 410 23.18 10.93 3.18
N THR A 411 23.59 9.66 3.16
CA THR A 411 23.03 8.67 2.25
C THR A 411 22.59 7.42 3.01
N PHE A 412 21.35 6.99 2.81
CA PHE A 412 20.83 5.73 3.34
C PHE A 412 20.53 4.72 2.22
N ARG A 413 21.32 3.64 2.16
CA ARG A 413 21.20 2.62 1.10
C ARG A 413 20.19 1.51 1.43
N LYS A 414 19.58 0.95 0.39
CA LYS A 414 18.68 -0.19 0.47
C LYS A 414 19.35 -1.45 1.00
N THR A 415 20.59 -1.71 0.59
CA THR A 415 21.39 -2.82 1.10
C THR A 415 21.66 -2.70 2.60
N HIS A 416 21.93 -1.48 3.07
CA HIS A 416 22.07 -1.20 4.50
C HIS A 416 20.76 -1.49 5.25
N GLN A 417 19.62 -1.06 4.72
CA GLN A 417 18.31 -1.42 5.28
C GLN A 417 18.08 -2.94 5.33
N ASP A 418 18.39 -3.66 4.25
CA ASP A 418 18.18 -5.11 4.16
C ASP A 418 19.05 -5.88 5.17
N HIS A 419 20.30 -5.42 5.35
CA HIS A 419 21.20 -5.88 6.40
C HIS A 419 20.63 -5.61 7.80
N LEU A 420 20.28 -4.36 8.12
CA LEU A 420 19.73 -3.97 9.42
C LEU A 420 18.45 -4.74 9.76
N THR A 421 17.57 -4.95 8.78
CA THR A 421 16.32 -5.68 9.00
C THR A 421 16.52 -7.19 9.09
N GLY A 422 17.66 -7.72 8.64
CA GLY A 422 17.95 -9.15 8.53
C GLY A 422 17.05 -9.87 7.53
N THR A 423 16.44 -9.16 6.58
CA THR A 423 15.42 -9.74 5.69
C THR A 423 15.97 -10.89 4.84
N VAL A 424 17.17 -10.71 4.25
CA VAL A 424 17.84 -11.75 3.45
C VAL A 424 18.27 -12.92 4.33
N ARG A 425 18.90 -12.64 5.47
CA ARG A 425 19.34 -13.66 6.43
C ARG A 425 18.17 -14.51 6.94
N HIS A 426 17.05 -13.87 7.29
CA HIS A 426 15.87 -14.58 7.76
C HIS A 426 15.25 -15.44 6.66
N ARG A 427 15.23 -14.98 5.40
CA ARG A 427 14.74 -15.77 4.27
C ARG A 427 15.59 -17.01 4.05
N LYS A 428 16.91 -16.85 3.93
CA LYS A 428 17.85 -17.96 3.79
C LYS A 428 17.73 -18.97 4.94
N ALA A 429 17.68 -18.46 6.18
CA ALA A 429 17.49 -19.32 7.35
C ALA A 429 16.14 -20.05 7.36
N MET A 430 15.10 -19.53 6.69
CA MET A 430 13.84 -20.26 6.54
C MET A 430 13.93 -21.34 5.47
N GLU A 431 14.60 -21.05 4.35
CA GLU A 431 14.84 -22.00 3.26
C GLU A 431 15.64 -23.20 3.77
N CYS A 432 16.68 -22.99 4.57
CA CYS A 432 17.48 -24.09 5.14
C CYS A 432 16.72 -24.98 6.13
N THR A 433 15.71 -24.44 6.83
CA THR A 433 14.92 -25.20 7.81
C THR A 433 13.63 -25.77 7.22
N LYS A 434 13.37 -25.54 5.93
CA LYS A 434 12.12 -25.95 5.30
C LYS A 434 12.16 -27.47 5.04
N PRO A 435 11.20 -28.25 5.57
CA PRO A 435 11.09 -29.66 5.24
C PRO A 435 10.88 -29.85 3.74
N GLN A 436 11.45 -30.92 3.19
CA GLN A 436 11.33 -31.26 1.77
C GLN A 436 9.87 -31.40 1.34
N SER A 437 9.02 -32.01 2.16
CA SER A 437 7.57 -32.15 1.90
C SER A 437 6.84 -30.82 1.75
N VAL A 438 7.21 -29.81 2.54
CA VAL A 438 6.64 -28.45 2.43
C VAL A 438 7.14 -27.76 1.16
N PHE A 439 8.42 -27.94 0.82
CA PHE A 439 8.98 -27.42 -0.43
C PHE A 439 8.26 -28.00 -1.67
N GLU A 440 8.06 -29.31 -1.71
CA GLU A 440 7.35 -30.01 -2.79
C GLU A 440 5.89 -29.55 -2.90
N THR A 441 5.21 -29.42 -1.76
CA THR A 441 3.86 -28.87 -1.69
C THR A 441 3.80 -27.44 -2.28
N GLU A 442 4.77 -26.58 -1.96
CA GLU A 442 4.84 -25.24 -2.54
C GLU A 442 5.13 -25.25 -4.05
N GLN A 443 5.98 -26.16 -4.52
CA GLN A 443 6.29 -26.32 -5.92
C GLN A 443 5.08 -26.80 -6.72
N ASP A 444 4.32 -27.77 -6.20
CA ASP A 444 3.06 -28.22 -6.78
C ASP A 444 2.03 -27.08 -6.81
N LEU A 445 1.84 -26.34 -5.71
CA LEU A 445 0.96 -25.18 -5.68
C LEU A 445 1.40 -24.11 -6.71
N ALA A 446 2.70 -23.92 -6.93
CA ALA A 446 3.23 -22.93 -7.87
C ALA A 446 2.94 -23.27 -9.35
N THR A 447 2.58 -24.51 -9.68
CA THR A 447 2.12 -24.91 -11.03
C THR A 447 0.76 -24.30 -11.38
N THR A 448 0.02 -23.83 -10.38
CA THR A 448 -1.32 -23.27 -10.53
C THR A 448 -1.34 -21.78 -10.20
N SER A 449 -2.45 -21.09 -10.49
CA SER A 449 -2.53 -19.65 -10.31
C SER A 449 -3.88 -19.18 -9.81
N LYS A 450 -3.87 -18.44 -8.69
CA LYS A 450 -5.04 -17.75 -8.15
C LYS A 450 -5.62 -16.64 -9.04
N LYS A 451 -4.90 -16.28 -10.11
CA LYS A 451 -5.23 -15.16 -11.00
C LYS A 451 -5.88 -15.62 -12.31
N VAL A 452 -6.22 -16.90 -12.42
CA VAL A 452 -7.00 -17.43 -13.53
C VAL A 452 -8.46 -17.01 -13.39
N VAL A 453 -9.12 -16.81 -14.52
CA VAL A 453 -10.55 -16.46 -14.60
C VAL A 453 -11.42 -17.71 -14.69
N PRO A 454 -11.12 -18.72 -15.54
CA PRO A 454 -11.95 -19.91 -15.66
C PRO A 454 -12.12 -20.66 -14.33
N VAL A 455 -13.34 -21.12 -14.06
CA VAL A 455 -13.72 -21.83 -12.84
C VAL A 455 -12.89 -23.09 -12.66
N GLU A 456 -12.77 -23.92 -13.69
CA GLU A 456 -12.01 -25.18 -13.66
C GLU A 456 -10.56 -24.97 -13.22
N ARG A 457 -9.84 -24.04 -13.87
CA ARG A 457 -8.44 -23.72 -13.51
C ARG A 457 -8.31 -23.11 -12.12
N PHE A 458 -9.31 -22.36 -11.67
CA PHE A 458 -9.29 -21.81 -10.31
C PHE A 458 -9.57 -22.89 -9.27
N MET A 459 -10.44 -23.85 -9.59
CA MET A 459 -10.72 -25.01 -8.74
C MET A 459 -9.46 -25.85 -8.52
N ASP A 460 -8.66 -26.08 -9.56
CA ASP A 460 -7.35 -26.74 -9.42
C ASP A 460 -6.43 -25.99 -8.43
N TYR A 461 -6.27 -24.67 -8.59
CA TYR A 461 -5.52 -23.85 -7.62
C TYR A 461 -6.08 -23.96 -6.19
N ALA A 462 -7.40 -23.89 -6.05
CA ALA A 462 -8.05 -23.86 -4.75
C ALA A 462 -7.92 -25.20 -4.02
N THR A 463 -8.07 -26.32 -4.74
CA THR A 463 -7.86 -27.68 -4.23
C THR A 463 -6.41 -27.88 -3.81
N LYS A 464 -5.43 -27.50 -4.65
CA LYS A 464 -4.01 -27.60 -4.28
C LYS A 464 -3.67 -26.74 -3.06
N LEU A 465 -4.20 -25.51 -2.98
CA LEU A 465 -3.96 -24.64 -1.81
C LEU A 465 -4.54 -25.26 -0.54
N ALA A 466 -5.74 -25.81 -0.62
CA ALA A 466 -6.40 -26.52 0.47
C ALA A 466 -5.55 -27.67 1.00
N THR A 467 -5.11 -28.58 0.12
CA THR A 467 -4.22 -29.70 0.47
C THR A 467 -2.91 -29.20 1.08
N SER A 468 -2.36 -28.12 0.52
CA SER A 468 -1.12 -27.52 1.01
C SER A 468 -1.24 -26.95 2.43
N ILE A 469 -2.41 -26.42 2.81
CA ILE A 469 -2.65 -25.93 4.17
C ILE A 469 -2.61 -27.10 5.15
N SER A 470 -3.27 -28.20 4.83
CA SER A 470 -3.29 -29.39 5.68
C SER A 470 -1.88 -29.94 5.91
N SER A 471 -1.05 -30.03 4.86
CA SER A 471 0.31 -30.58 4.97
C SER A 471 1.34 -29.60 5.55
N SER A 472 1.17 -28.28 5.36
CA SER A 472 2.20 -27.28 5.68
C SER A 472 1.86 -26.36 6.86
N SER A 473 0.65 -26.44 7.42
CA SER A 473 0.20 -25.63 8.56
C SER A 473 1.15 -25.72 9.75
N GLY A 474 1.54 -26.92 10.16
CA GLY A 474 2.47 -27.15 11.27
C GLY A 474 3.82 -26.44 11.10
N PHE A 475 4.29 -26.25 9.86
CA PHE A 475 5.48 -25.48 9.56
C PHE A 475 5.21 -23.97 9.63
N TYR A 476 4.20 -23.46 8.93
CA TYR A 476 3.96 -22.01 8.81
C TYR A 476 3.31 -21.35 10.03
N GLU A 477 2.67 -22.14 10.88
CA GLU A 477 2.00 -21.68 12.10
C GLU A 477 2.96 -21.54 13.28
N GLN A 478 4.22 -21.98 13.13
CA GLN A 478 5.23 -21.81 14.17
C GLN A 478 5.40 -20.34 14.56
N GLY A 479 5.62 -20.09 15.85
CA GLY A 479 5.79 -18.74 16.38
C GLY A 479 6.97 -17.98 15.78
N VAL A 480 7.98 -18.69 15.29
CA VAL A 480 9.22 -18.10 14.76
C VAL A 480 8.97 -17.12 13.62
N TYR A 481 8.01 -17.38 12.72
CA TYR A 481 7.68 -16.51 11.59
C TYR A 481 7.17 -15.15 12.06
N ARG A 482 6.21 -15.19 12.98
CA ARG A 482 5.56 -14.00 13.54
C ARG A 482 6.54 -13.21 14.43
N LYS A 483 7.36 -13.90 15.23
CA LYS A 483 8.48 -13.30 15.98
C LYS A 483 9.50 -12.61 15.06
N ARG A 484 9.91 -13.24 13.95
CA ARG A 484 10.84 -12.65 12.96
C ARG A 484 10.23 -11.43 12.28
N LYS A 485 8.96 -11.49 11.89
CA LYS A 485 8.20 -10.35 11.32
C LYS A 485 8.14 -9.17 12.29
N TRP A 486 7.91 -9.44 13.58
CA TRP A 486 7.94 -8.45 14.64
C TRP A 486 9.34 -7.84 14.82
N LYS A 487 10.39 -8.65 14.94
CA LYS A 487 11.78 -8.18 15.02
C LYS A 487 12.16 -7.30 13.82
N ARG A 488 11.75 -7.69 12.61
CA ARG A 488 11.95 -6.89 11.39
C ARG A 488 11.29 -5.51 11.51
N HIS A 489 10.05 -5.45 12.02
CA HIS A 489 9.37 -4.17 12.23
C HIS A 489 10.14 -3.26 13.20
N LEU A 490 10.61 -3.79 14.34
CA LEU A 490 11.39 -3.04 15.31
C LEU A 490 12.70 -2.50 14.72
N ARG A 491 13.47 -3.36 14.03
CA ARG A 491 14.73 -2.95 13.40
C ARG A 491 14.51 -1.87 12.34
N LEU A 492 13.42 -1.97 11.58
CA LEU A 492 13.05 -0.96 10.60
C LEU A 492 12.70 0.39 11.24
N GLN A 493 11.95 0.38 12.36
CA GLN A 493 11.66 1.61 13.11
C GLN A 493 12.93 2.26 13.66
N LYS A 494 13.87 1.47 14.18
CA LYS A 494 15.18 1.97 14.65
C LYS A 494 15.97 2.59 13.50
N ALA A 495 16.04 1.92 12.35
CA ALA A 495 16.72 2.44 11.17
C ALA A 495 16.13 3.78 10.70
N TYR A 496 14.80 3.88 10.64
CA TYR A 496 14.12 5.11 10.23
C TYR A 496 14.29 6.25 11.23
N SER A 497 14.31 5.95 12.53
CA SER A 497 14.63 6.96 13.56
C SER A 497 16.07 7.46 13.39
N GLY A 498 17.00 6.57 13.03
CA GLY A 498 18.37 6.94 12.67
C GLY A 498 18.43 7.89 11.47
N ILE A 499 17.64 7.65 10.42
CA ILE A 499 17.54 8.57 9.26
C ILE A 499 17.13 9.97 9.72
N VAL A 500 16.09 10.08 10.54
CA VAL A 500 15.62 11.39 11.06
C VAL A 500 16.72 12.11 11.82
N ASN A 501 17.43 11.41 12.70
CA ASN A 501 18.53 12.02 13.47
C ASN A 501 19.69 12.43 12.55
N ASN A 502 20.06 11.61 11.58
CA ASN A 502 21.11 11.95 10.61
C ASN A 502 20.74 13.15 9.75
N LEU A 503 19.47 13.26 9.32
CA LEU A 503 19.01 14.44 8.56
C LEU A 503 19.10 15.73 9.41
N LYS A 504 18.83 15.66 10.72
CA LYS A 504 19.07 16.81 11.60
C LYS A 504 20.54 17.21 11.66
N MET A 505 21.46 16.24 11.59
CA MET A 505 22.91 16.48 11.59
C MET A 505 23.45 16.97 10.24
N VAL A 506 22.72 16.79 9.14
CA VAL A 506 23.09 17.37 7.83
C VAL A 506 22.93 18.89 7.82
N SER A 507 21.99 19.42 8.61
CA SER A 507 21.79 20.87 8.69
C SER A 507 23.05 21.57 9.20
N CYS A 508 23.59 22.49 8.40
CA CYS A 508 24.66 23.39 8.83
C CYS A 508 24.15 24.48 9.79
N HIS A 509 22.84 24.62 9.92
CA HIS A 509 22.18 25.62 10.76
C HIS A 509 21.11 24.95 11.65
N PRO A 510 21.51 24.10 12.60
CA PRO A 510 20.57 23.27 13.38
C PRO A 510 19.60 24.06 14.27
N ASN A 511 19.90 25.35 14.51
CA ASN A 511 19.05 26.27 15.26
C ASN A 511 17.93 26.88 14.40
N LYS A 512 17.99 26.77 13.07
CA LYS A 512 16.95 27.23 12.15
C LYS A 512 15.91 26.13 11.91
N PRO A 513 14.66 26.46 11.54
CA PRO A 513 13.70 25.48 11.07
C PRO A 513 14.26 24.68 9.88
N ILE A 514 14.40 23.37 10.06
CA ILE A 514 14.88 22.46 9.01
C ILE A 514 13.73 22.11 8.08
N VAL A 515 13.84 22.49 6.80
CA VAL A 515 12.88 22.21 5.74
C VAL A 515 13.50 21.20 4.77
N LEU A 516 12.78 20.10 4.49
CA LEU A 516 13.22 19.10 3.52
C LEU A 516 12.63 19.39 2.14
N ALA A 517 13.45 19.86 1.21
CA ALA A 517 13.09 19.95 -0.20
C ALA A 517 13.20 18.54 -0.82
N TYR A 518 12.09 17.94 -1.20
CA TYR A 518 12.02 16.52 -1.57
C TYR A 518 11.66 16.35 -3.06
N GLY A 519 12.49 15.62 -3.80
CA GLY A 519 12.30 15.41 -5.23
C GLY A 519 10.96 14.75 -5.59
N SER A 520 10.27 15.30 -6.59
CA SER A 520 8.95 14.83 -7.04
C SER A 520 8.93 13.37 -7.56
N TRP A 521 10.08 12.78 -7.90
CA TRP A 521 10.21 11.41 -8.44
C TRP A 521 9.70 10.38 -7.44
N GLY A 522 9.95 10.65 -6.16
CA GLY A 522 9.55 9.77 -5.07
C GLY A 522 8.04 9.66 -4.92
N MET A 523 7.27 10.56 -5.53
CA MET A 523 5.81 10.57 -5.51
C MET A 523 5.22 9.67 -6.61
N THR A 524 5.78 9.70 -7.82
CA THR A 524 5.25 8.99 -9.00
C THR A 524 5.67 7.51 -9.08
N THR A 525 6.81 7.14 -8.46
CA THR A 525 7.44 5.83 -8.71
C THR A 525 7.03 4.68 -7.78
N SER A 526 6.00 4.86 -6.94
CA SER A 526 5.42 3.79 -6.11
C SER A 526 4.98 2.55 -6.93
N GLY A 527 4.84 2.68 -8.26
CA GLY A 527 4.22 1.68 -9.13
C GLY A 527 5.12 0.95 -10.15
N LEU A 528 6.39 1.32 -10.36
CA LEU A 528 7.23 0.73 -11.41
C LEU A 528 8.19 -0.34 -10.85
N PRO A 529 7.85 -1.64 -10.93
CA PRO A 529 8.79 -2.71 -10.60
C PRO A 529 9.82 -2.81 -11.73
N PHE A 530 11.06 -2.40 -11.48
CA PHE A 530 12.16 -2.89 -12.30
C PHE A 530 12.41 -4.33 -11.88
N LYS A 531 12.24 -5.27 -12.81
CA LYS A 531 12.49 -6.70 -12.56
C LYS A 531 13.90 -6.86 -12.02
N GLY A 532 14.06 -7.53 -10.88
CA GLY A 532 15.35 -7.76 -10.22
C GLY A 532 15.83 -6.69 -9.25
N LEU A 533 15.16 -5.52 -9.12
CA LEU A 533 15.50 -4.51 -8.11
C LEU A 533 14.58 -4.62 -6.87
N PRO A 534 15.11 -4.35 -5.66
CA PRO A 534 14.29 -4.30 -4.45
C PRO A 534 13.17 -3.24 -4.53
N PRO A 535 12.01 -3.46 -3.87
CA PRO A 535 10.94 -2.47 -3.80
C PRO A 535 11.43 -1.12 -3.24
N THR A 536 11.07 -0.03 -3.90
CA THR A 536 11.44 1.34 -3.52
C THR A 536 10.56 1.85 -2.39
N ILE A 537 11.17 2.52 -1.42
CA ILE A 537 10.45 3.18 -0.33
C ILE A 537 10.06 4.58 -0.83
N GLY A 538 9.08 4.65 -1.75
CA GLY A 538 8.59 5.91 -2.32
C GLY A 538 7.81 6.72 -1.29
N ILE A 539 6.50 6.91 -1.53
CA ILE A 539 5.59 7.68 -0.66
C ILE A 539 5.64 7.32 0.84
N GLY A 540 6.01 6.07 1.17
CA GLY A 540 6.14 5.62 2.55
C GLY A 540 7.26 6.32 3.33
N MET A 541 8.39 6.66 2.70
CA MET A 541 9.48 7.40 3.35
C MET A 541 9.08 8.85 3.55
N VAL A 542 8.55 9.49 2.49
CA VAL A 542 8.02 10.86 2.53
C VAL A 542 7.04 11.05 3.69
N ARG A 543 6.02 10.18 3.77
CA ARG A 543 5.00 10.23 4.84
C ARG A 543 5.59 10.00 6.23
N TYR A 544 6.68 9.25 6.34
CA TYR A 544 7.36 9.06 7.62
C TYR A 544 8.13 10.32 8.02
N LEU A 545 8.90 10.92 7.12
CA LEU A 545 9.67 12.14 7.35
C LEU A 545 8.77 13.34 7.65
N ALA A 546 7.61 13.45 6.98
CA ALA A 546 6.60 14.48 7.20
C ALA A 546 6.00 14.49 8.63
N ARG A 547 6.30 13.49 9.47
CA ARG A 547 5.94 13.50 10.90
C ARG A 547 6.92 14.30 11.74
N PHE A 548 8.13 14.54 11.23
CA PHE A 548 9.27 15.12 11.95
C PHE A 548 9.78 16.43 11.33
N PHE A 549 9.50 16.66 10.05
CA PHE A 549 9.91 17.85 9.30
C PHE A 549 8.77 18.40 8.45
N PRO A 550 8.78 19.70 8.10
CA PRO A 550 8.13 20.23 6.92
C PRO A 550 8.81 19.66 5.67
N VAL A 551 8.09 18.83 4.91
CA VAL A 551 8.57 18.22 3.68
C VAL A 551 7.87 18.88 2.50
N VAL A 552 8.65 19.57 1.67
CA VAL A 552 8.15 20.33 0.52
C VAL A 552 8.45 19.55 -0.75
N ILE A 553 7.43 19.22 -1.53
CA ILE A 553 7.62 18.56 -2.82
C ILE A 553 8.14 19.58 -3.84
N THR A 554 9.32 19.30 -4.38
CA THR A 554 10.03 20.21 -5.29
C THR A 554 10.21 19.55 -6.66
N PRO A 555 10.00 20.30 -7.76
CA PRO A 555 10.30 19.82 -9.11
C PRO A 555 11.77 19.40 -9.25
N GLU A 556 12.02 18.31 -9.97
CA GLU A 556 13.36 17.71 -10.10
C GLU A 556 13.84 17.58 -11.56
N TYR A 557 13.17 18.23 -12.49
CA TYR A 557 13.45 18.07 -13.91
C TYR A 557 14.93 18.39 -14.20
N TYR A 558 15.68 17.40 -14.72
CA TYR A 558 17.12 17.47 -14.99
C TYR A 558 18.04 17.75 -13.79
N THR A 559 17.60 17.57 -12.53
CA THR A 559 18.46 17.80 -11.35
C THR A 559 19.69 16.91 -11.31
N SER A 560 19.64 15.72 -11.94
CA SER A 560 20.77 14.78 -12.02
C SER A 560 21.66 14.94 -13.27
N THR A 561 21.49 16.03 -14.03
CA THR A 561 22.30 16.32 -15.24
C THR A 561 22.94 17.70 -15.25
N ILE A 562 22.75 18.52 -14.21
CA ILE A 562 23.31 19.87 -14.11
C ILE A 562 24.36 19.93 -13.00
N CYS A 563 25.50 20.54 -13.31
CA CYS A 563 26.58 20.75 -12.36
C CYS A 563 26.19 21.76 -11.27
N PRO A 564 26.36 21.44 -9.97
CA PRO A 564 26.13 22.37 -8.86
C PRO A 564 27.01 23.62 -8.88
N CYS A 565 28.20 23.54 -9.49
CA CYS A 565 29.22 24.58 -9.41
C CYS A 565 29.15 25.59 -10.56
N CYS A 566 28.80 25.14 -11.78
CA CYS A 566 28.92 25.96 -12.99
C CYS A 566 27.75 25.84 -13.97
N ASP A 567 26.66 25.17 -13.58
CA ASP A 567 25.42 25.01 -14.37
C ASP A 567 25.55 24.30 -15.73
N SER A 568 26.75 23.84 -16.06
CA SER A 568 27.02 23.05 -17.25
C SER A 568 26.35 21.67 -17.17
N ASN A 569 26.01 21.12 -18.34
CA ASN A 569 25.55 19.74 -18.44
C ASN A 569 26.67 18.78 -18.02
N VAL A 570 26.36 17.85 -17.12
CA VAL A 570 27.31 16.79 -16.76
C VAL A 570 27.19 15.60 -17.71
N THR A 571 28.30 14.95 -17.95
CA THR A 571 28.44 13.80 -18.84
C THR A 571 28.73 12.52 -18.04
N ARG A 572 28.78 11.41 -18.77
CA ARG A 572 29.21 10.12 -18.21
C ARG A 572 30.72 10.09 -18.08
N CYS A 573 31.22 9.39 -17.08
CA CYS A 573 32.66 9.24 -16.86
C CYS A 573 33.22 8.12 -17.73
N THR A 574 33.20 8.29 -19.05
CA THR A 574 33.62 7.27 -20.02
C THR A 574 35.03 6.74 -19.76
N HIS A 575 35.95 7.60 -19.31
CA HIS A 575 37.30 7.18 -18.93
C HIS A 575 37.32 6.18 -17.76
N VAL A 576 36.52 6.41 -16.71
CA VAL A 576 36.42 5.50 -15.56
C VAL A 576 35.69 4.21 -15.95
N GLU A 577 34.71 4.30 -16.86
CA GLU A 577 34.01 3.14 -17.43
C GLU A 577 34.99 2.25 -18.22
N GLN A 578 35.87 2.86 -19.03
CA GLN A 578 36.91 2.18 -19.81
C GLN A 578 37.99 1.56 -18.93
N GLN A 579 38.44 2.23 -17.87
CA GLN A 579 39.41 1.67 -16.91
C GLN A 579 38.88 0.46 -16.14
N ARG A 580 37.56 0.37 -15.96
CA ARG A 580 36.88 -0.77 -15.30
C ARG A 580 36.41 -1.84 -16.29
N ALA A 581 36.83 -1.76 -17.55
CA ALA A 581 36.42 -2.66 -18.63
C ALA A 581 37.09 -4.05 -18.53
N SER A 582 36.80 -4.77 -17.44
CA SER A 582 36.89 -6.23 -17.36
C SER A 582 36.13 -6.69 -16.12
N PRO A 583 35.10 -7.57 -16.20
CA PRO A 583 34.44 -8.22 -17.35
C PRO A 583 33.06 -7.59 -17.71
N TYR A 584 32.88 -6.28 -17.55
CA TYR A 584 31.55 -5.64 -17.51
C TYR A 584 31.02 -5.07 -18.84
N PHE A 585 31.20 -5.76 -19.97
CA PHE A 585 30.42 -5.44 -21.17
C PHE A 585 29.00 -5.98 -21.00
N GLU A 586 27.98 -5.15 -21.20
CA GLU A 586 26.57 -5.58 -21.22
C GLU A 586 26.04 -5.38 -22.65
N ASN A 587 25.81 -6.48 -23.36
CA ASN A 587 25.43 -6.50 -24.79
C ASN A 587 26.43 -5.77 -25.72
N GLY A 588 27.74 -5.95 -25.51
CA GLY A 588 28.78 -5.34 -26.35
C GLY A 588 29.04 -3.85 -26.11
N GLN A 589 28.41 -3.23 -25.10
CA GLN A 589 28.64 -1.83 -24.72
C GLN A 589 29.28 -1.71 -23.33
N LEU A 590 30.08 -0.66 -23.14
CA LEU A 590 30.62 -0.24 -21.85
C LEU A 590 29.47 0.03 -20.87
N LYS A 591 29.48 -0.69 -19.74
CA LYS A 591 28.44 -0.57 -18.72
C LYS A 591 28.51 0.78 -18.00
N ASP A 592 27.38 1.48 -18.00
CA ASP A 592 27.21 2.79 -17.37
C ASP A 592 27.45 2.79 -15.87
N ILE A 593 28.39 3.64 -15.41
CA ILE A 593 28.54 3.96 -13.98
C ILE A 593 27.55 5.07 -13.63
N ARG A 594 26.27 4.70 -13.53
CA ARG A 594 25.17 5.65 -13.29
C ARG A 594 25.35 6.57 -12.09
N GLY A 595 26.02 6.11 -11.03
CA GLY A 595 26.20 6.85 -9.78
C GLY A 595 27.26 7.95 -9.83
N LEU A 596 28.05 8.04 -10.91
CA LEU A 596 29.14 9.00 -11.05
C LEU A 596 28.92 9.87 -12.30
N LYS A 597 29.12 11.18 -12.16
CA LYS A 597 29.02 12.16 -13.24
C LYS A 597 30.27 13.01 -13.29
N HIS A 598 30.65 13.42 -14.51
CA HIS A 598 31.75 14.35 -14.75
C HIS A 598 31.20 15.64 -15.32
N CYS A 599 31.63 16.77 -14.79
CA CYS A 599 31.33 18.07 -15.36
C CYS A 599 32.51 18.51 -16.23
N PRO A 600 32.35 18.67 -17.56
CA PRO A 600 33.42 19.17 -18.42
C PRO A 600 33.76 20.66 -18.15
N GLY A 601 32.78 21.47 -17.74
CA GLY A 601 32.99 22.91 -17.50
C GLY A 601 33.94 23.22 -16.33
N CYS A 602 33.70 22.63 -15.15
CA CYS A 602 34.55 22.81 -13.97
C CYS A 602 35.44 21.59 -13.65
N ASN A 603 35.56 20.65 -14.59
CA ASN A 603 36.34 19.42 -14.48
C ASN A 603 36.16 18.62 -13.16
N THR A 604 34.95 18.62 -12.60
CA THR A 604 34.66 18.04 -11.28
C THR A 604 33.82 16.76 -11.41
N TYR A 605 34.05 15.80 -10.52
CA TYR A 605 33.28 14.57 -10.42
C TYR A 605 32.26 14.63 -9.29
N PHE A 606 31.03 14.22 -9.59
CA PHE A 606 29.92 14.24 -8.64
C PHE A 606 29.32 12.85 -8.47
N ASN A 607 28.95 12.52 -7.23
CA ASN A 607 27.95 11.49 -7.02
C ASN A 607 26.60 12.00 -7.55
N ARG A 608 25.99 11.24 -8.47
CA ARG A 608 24.76 11.62 -9.16
C ARG A 608 23.62 11.99 -8.20
N ASP A 609 23.44 11.22 -7.14
CA ASP A 609 22.27 11.36 -6.26
C ASP A 609 22.48 12.50 -5.23
N ASN A 610 23.72 12.74 -4.79
CA ASN A 610 24.04 13.93 -4.00
C ASN A 610 23.88 15.21 -4.84
N MET A 611 24.30 15.17 -6.10
CA MET A 611 24.12 16.26 -7.05
C MET A 611 22.63 16.55 -7.30
N GLY A 612 21.84 15.49 -7.50
CA GLY A 612 20.39 15.58 -7.58
C GLY A 612 19.77 16.25 -6.36
N ALA A 613 20.17 15.82 -5.15
CA ALA A 613 19.71 16.38 -3.89
C ALA A 613 20.05 17.88 -3.75
N TRP A 614 21.29 18.28 -4.06
CA TRP A 614 21.70 19.69 -4.06
C TRP A 614 20.83 20.54 -4.99
N ASN A 615 20.65 20.09 -6.23
CA ASN A 615 19.84 20.82 -7.22
C ASN A 615 18.35 20.87 -6.84
N ILE A 616 17.84 19.87 -6.11
CA ILE A 616 16.50 19.91 -5.52
C ILE A 616 16.41 21.01 -4.44
N ALA A 617 17.42 21.13 -3.57
CA ALA A 617 17.48 22.21 -2.57
C ALA A 617 17.49 23.58 -3.27
N ARG A 618 18.30 23.73 -4.32
CA ARG A 618 18.37 24.96 -5.12
C ARG A 618 17.07 25.28 -5.84
N ASN A 619 16.38 24.30 -6.43
CA ASN A 619 15.06 24.52 -7.01
C ASN A 619 14.04 25.02 -5.97
N PHE A 620 14.09 24.49 -4.74
CA PHE A 620 13.25 24.99 -3.66
C PHE A 620 13.57 26.46 -3.36
N THR A 621 14.84 26.79 -3.20
CA THR A 621 15.29 28.17 -2.95
C THR A 621 14.82 29.13 -4.04
N ASN A 622 15.05 28.78 -5.31
CA ASN A 622 14.60 29.58 -6.45
C ASN A 622 13.10 29.85 -6.40
N MET A 623 12.30 28.79 -6.30
CA MET A 623 10.84 28.90 -6.34
C MET A 623 10.28 29.66 -5.12
N TYR A 624 10.87 29.46 -3.94
CA TYR A 624 10.51 30.20 -2.74
C TYR A 624 10.74 31.71 -2.91
N GLN A 625 11.82 32.09 -3.60
CA GLN A 625 12.14 33.47 -3.96
C GLN A 625 11.37 33.98 -5.20
N GLY A 626 10.51 33.17 -5.81
CA GLY A 626 9.74 33.53 -7.02
C GLY A 626 10.49 33.41 -8.34
N MET A 627 11.67 32.79 -8.33
CA MET A 627 12.43 32.47 -9.53
C MET A 627 12.01 31.11 -10.13
N ALA A 628 12.29 30.93 -11.41
CA ALA A 628 12.12 29.65 -12.08
C ALA A 628 13.07 28.57 -11.51
N PRO A 629 12.67 27.28 -11.53
CA PRO A 629 13.60 26.18 -11.26
C PRO A 629 14.72 26.16 -12.30
N ILE A 630 15.83 25.47 -11.99
CA ILE A 630 17.04 25.38 -12.82
C ILE A 630 16.72 24.98 -14.28
N ARG A 631 15.64 24.21 -14.50
CA ARG A 631 15.06 24.00 -15.83
C ARG A 631 13.54 23.95 -15.80
N VAL A 632 12.92 24.55 -16.82
CA VAL A 632 11.48 24.52 -17.07
C VAL A 632 11.18 23.57 -18.23
N ARG A 633 10.03 22.90 -18.21
CA ARG A 633 9.55 22.07 -19.32
C ARG A 633 8.99 22.95 -20.43
N ASN A 634 9.22 22.58 -21.69
CA ASN A 634 8.52 23.21 -22.83
C ASN A 634 7.07 22.71 -22.94
N ALA A 635 6.26 23.36 -23.80
CA ALA A 635 4.82 23.05 -23.95
C ALA A 635 4.54 21.58 -24.30
N ALA A 636 5.33 21.00 -25.22
CA ALA A 636 5.19 19.60 -25.60
C ALA A 636 5.50 18.64 -24.43
N GLN A 637 6.53 18.95 -23.64
CA GLN A 637 6.90 18.19 -22.44
C GLN A 637 5.87 18.35 -21.31
N ALA A 638 5.24 19.52 -21.20
CA ALA A 638 4.15 19.77 -20.27
C ALA A 638 2.91 18.94 -20.63
N ALA A 639 2.52 18.93 -21.90
CA ALA A 639 1.43 18.08 -22.41
C ALA A 639 1.71 16.59 -22.20
N GLU A 640 2.94 16.14 -22.45
CA GLU A 640 3.34 14.76 -22.18
C GLU A 640 3.25 14.42 -20.68
N GLN A 641 3.65 15.34 -19.79
CA GLN A 641 3.52 15.16 -18.36
C GLN A 641 2.05 15.10 -17.93
N GLU A 642 1.19 15.95 -18.49
CA GLU A 642 -0.23 15.92 -18.19
C GLU A 642 -0.87 14.58 -18.60
N LEU A 643 -0.54 14.08 -19.80
CA LEU A 643 -0.95 12.76 -20.24
C LEU A 643 -0.37 11.65 -19.34
N THR A 644 0.83 11.85 -18.80
CA THR A 644 1.44 10.96 -17.81
C THR A 644 0.68 10.99 -16.48
N ASN A 645 0.29 12.17 -15.98
CA ASN A 645 -0.55 12.29 -14.79
C ASN A 645 -1.92 11.62 -15.00
N ARG A 646 -2.51 11.79 -16.19
CA ARG A 646 -3.74 11.10 -16.60
C ARG A 646 -3.56 9.58 -16.74
N THR A 647 -2.33 9.05 -16.84
CA THR A 647 -2.03 7.61 -16.98
C THR A 647 -1.33 6.96 -15.77
N GLU A 648 -0.78 7.73 -14.84
CA GLU A 648 -0.21 7.27 -13.57
C GLU A 648 -1.26 7.31 -12.43
N VAL A 649 -1.19 6.36 -11.50
CA VAL A 649 -2.17 6.24 -10.40
C VAL A 649 -1.75 7.18 -9.27
N ASP A 650 -2.65 8.05 -8.82
CA ASP A 650 -2.48 8.90 -7.62
C ASP A 650 -2.11 8.12 -6.34
#